data_AF-A0A9D4XL06-F1
#
_entry.id   AF-A0A9D4XL06-F1
#
_cell.length_a   1.000
_cell.length_b   1.000
_cell.length_c   1.000
_cell.angle_alpha   90.00
_cell.angle_beta   90.00
_cell.angle_gamma   90.00
#
_symmetry.space_group_name_H-M   'P 1'
#
loop_
_entity.id
_entity.type
_entity.pdbx_description
1 polymer ?
#
loop_
_entity_poly.entity_id
_entity_poly.type
_entity_poly.pdbx_seq_one_letter_code
_entity_poly.pdbx_strand_id
1 'polypeptide(L)'
;GSITEIRKGVLVPANVSKWADLIVSNPWRNENYVELGKEYLNASFCAGQFTDSGELISFLTTHVGASDIPHISPPNAGFSAVDTPLTKDNAFLLLEWIRNLRYKGVHLPKRFLECIKEGSWLKNTLNGYMPPSKSFLIRSPLGKILQTGSVLVDIPLIDVSFYGDRINTYEEVLRTIGVMSSCEEACNFIGKELMSRASSFTLSKNHVLLMLNFIQYLRGSLLPLDKFVNSIKDGPWLKTSWGFRSPEGSVLDDSEWKVASEISNIPFIDQSYFGYEIYNYKEELKLLGVIVGLSGNYETVIKHLKSPSNLASLTAEALLLTTHCMRLLNDSSKLSTSLKGTSCLKTNMGFKKPSECFLYDQVWGCILDVFSSLPVIDHKFYGEKIFSYKAQLRKIGVVVDFEEAVKIFASLFKQKASQTSFYKENVMSFLSCCRKLKGTDYRFPPDFSTIIRNQKWLYTKVGCYMCPKKCILYGPEWKSISSITRLPFIDDSDKFYGTTIYEYKSELKNVGVVTELKNGVRFVPECLDFPSNPSTITPESVFSLLECIRSLLSEHKLSIDDEFKKRLSRNWLKTHAGYRPPESCLLFDSKWSSFFNPTDGPFIDADFYGPKITSFQKELNAVGVVIDLEKGCALLASHLDSLSNTDNIVKIYGYLSEYSWKPEKEDDKKIWISNATEGGKWVNSEECVIHDSDKLFSLKFYVLENIYDKKILPFLIFSMEVRTKPSLDDFVDLWNDWERLSEELSYDKCRKFWMFVMKHLGTNTEKKLFDRLIKLPVTTSSLKIFLVDKKDAFIPDNLHLKKLFEQEKIFVWYPQQNFGPSSIAKLYDIYRKIGARNISESLCKEESSLVNDDGVEMVQVDRNNIFNLKGLVKLILGFLAGSSLKMEPDKRHEAVQGLLNLSFLMTMVPVTVSYSLSLSSGNIVVKKYDKMVRWDRQSSKFFIQKMDEPKRNALKYATYLSETISEGVLSENHDFVPALSELITLGFVLKFKNEDVEFLMESKNLQIFCEDEKFLSSAFPSD
;
A
#
# COMPACT_ATOMS: atom_id res chain seq x y z
N GLY A 1 95.50 81.87 -54.23
CA GLY A 1 95.60 81.72 -52.77
C GLY A 1 94.27 82.12 -52.17
N SER A 2 93.68 81.27 -51.34
CA SER A 2 92.49 81.60 -50.54
C SER A 2 92.93 82.44 -49.34
N ILE A 3 92.40 83.66 -49.22
CA ILE A 3 92.65 84.54 -48.08
C ILE A 3 91.79 84.04 -46.93
N THR A 4 92.40 83.71 -45.78
CA THR A 4 91.67 83.32 -44.57
C THR A 4 91.45 84.56 -43.71
N GLU A 5 90.20 85.05 -43.65
CA GLU A 5 89.86 86.28 -42.93
C GLU A 5 89.74 86.09 -41.41
N ILE A 6 89.48 84.87 -40.93
CA ILE A 6 89.34 84.53 -39.51
C ILE A 6 90.05 83.21 -39.23
N ARG A 7 90.91 83.16 -38.20
CA ARG A 7 91.60 81.94 -37.76
C ARG A 7 91.47 81.74 -36.25
N LYS A 8 91.38 80.48 -35.79
CA LYS A 8 91.44 80.13 -34.36
C LYS A 8 92.87 80.02 -33.82
N GLY A 9 93.82 79.70 -34.69
CA GLY A 9 95.23 79.56 -34.32
C GLY A 9 96.08 79.15 -35.51
N VAL A 10 97.39 79.02 -35.27
CA VAL A 10 98.37 78.65 -36.29
C VAL A 10 99.13 77.41 -35.85
N LEU A 11 99.26 76.45 -36.76
CA LEU A 11 100.07 75.25 -36.54
C LEU A 11 101.42 75.43 -37.22
N VAL A 12 102.48 74.97 -36.56
CA VAL A 12 103.78 74.80 -37.22
C VAL A 12 103.66 73.77 -38.35
N PRO A 13 104.55 73.79 -39.37
CA PRO A 13 104.48 72.86 -40.49
C PRO A 13 104.55 71.40 -40.04
N ALA A 14 103.75 70.52 -40.66
CA ALA A 14 103.69 69.10 -40.31
C ALA A 14 105.06 68.42 -40.18
N ASN A 15 106.03 68.79 -41.01
CA ASN A 15 107.40 68.25 -41.01
C ASN A 15 108.18 68.47 -39.70
N VAL A 16 107.79 69.46 -38.89
CA VAL A 16 108.40 69.75 -37.58
C VAL A 16 107.40 69.60 -36.43
N SER A 17 106.23 69.03 -36.72
CA SER A 17 105.11 68.94 -35.78
C SER A 17 104.95 67.53 -35.24
N LYS A 18 105.03 67.37 -33.92
CA LYS A 18 104.77 66.13 -33.18
C LYS A 18 103.34 65.63 -33.33
N TRP A 19 102.39 66.50 -33.71
CA TRP A 19 101.03 66.02 -34.01
C TRP A 19 100.99 65.16 -35.27
N ALA A 20 101.87 65.37 -36.26
CA ALA A 20 101.92 64.56 -37.46
C ALA A 20 102.40 63.13 -37.17
N ASP A 21 103.21 62.95 -36.11
CA ASP A 21 103.66 61.63 -35.63
C ASP A 21 102.55 60.84 -34.93
N LEU A 22 101.53 61.54 -34.40
CA LEU A 22 100.41 60.95 -33.65
C LEU A 22 99.11 60.87 -34.47
N ILE A 23 98.88 61.83 -35.37
CA ILE A 23 97.65 61.98 -36.15
C ILE A 23 98.03 62.10 -37.62
N VAL A 24 97.73 61.05 -38.40
CA VAL A 24 98.12 60.89 -39.81
C VAL A 24 97.54 61.98 -40.73
N SER A 25 96.46 62.66 -40.32
CA SER A 25 95.83 63.77 -41.04
C SER A 25 95.68 64.98 -40.11
N ASN A 26 95.60 66.20 -40.65
CA ASN A 26 95.47 67.42 -39.85
C ASN A 26 93.99 67.71 -39.50
N PRO A 27 93.50 67.36 -38.28
CA PRO A 27 92.09 67.56 -37.95
C PRO A 27 91.74 69.02 -37.63
N TRP A 28 92.73 69.90 -37.38
CA TRP A 28 92.49 71.29 -37.01
C TRP A 28 92.08 72.19 -38.20
N ARG A 29 92.35 71.78 -39.44
CA ARG A 29 91.89 72.52 -40.64
C ARG A 29 90.37 72.67 -40.67
N ASN A 30 89.64 71.66 -40.17
CA ASN A 30 88.18 71.69 -40.07
C ASN A 30 87.67 72.60 -38.93
N GLU A 31 88.56 73.16 -38.11
CA GLU A 31 88.24 74.08 -37.01
C GLU A 31 88.81 75.49 -37.21
N ASN A 32 89.08 75.91 -38.46
CA ASN A 32 89.62 77.22 -38.82
C ASN A 32 91.03 77.50 -38.26
N TYR A 33 91.86 76.47 -38.05
CA TYR A 33 93.30 76.66 -37.85
C TYR A 33 94.02 76.73 -39.19
N VAL A 34 95.08 77.53 -39.23
CA VAL A 34 95.94 77.66 -40.41
C VAL A 34 97.22 76.87 -40.15
N GLU A 35 97.51 75.90 -41.00
CA GLU A 35 98.78 75.17 -41.00
C GLU A 35 99.80 75.91 -41.85
N LEU A 36 100.97 76.21 -41.27
CA LEU A 36 102.07 76.80 -42.02
C LEU A 36 102.61 75.79 -43.05
N GLY A 37 102.81 76.24 -44.28
CA GLY A 37 103.42 75.44 -45.33
C GLY A 37 104.89 75.11 -45.04
N LYS A 38 105.42 74.04 -45.63
CA LYS A 38 106.83 73.65 -45.48
C LYS A 38 107.80 74.73 -45.98
N GLU A 39 107.32 75.62 -46.84
CA GLU A 39 108.08 76.74 -47.39
C GLU A 39 108.59 77.68 -46.29
N TYR A 40 107.85 77.80 -45.18
CA TYR A 40 108.25 78.60 -44.02
C TYR A 40 109.44 78.03 -43.25
N LEU A 41 109.85 76.78 -43.53
CA LEU A 41 111.07 76.19 -42.96
C LEU A 41 112.32 76.54 -43.77
N ASN A 42 112.17 76.89 -45.05
CA ASN A 42 113.30 77.10 -45.93
C ASN A 42 113.94 78.49 -45.72
N ALA A 43 115.25 78.59 -45.96
CA ALA A 43 115.91 79.89 -46.04
C ALA A 43 115.31 80.73 -47.17
N SER A 44 115.09 82.02 -46.94
CA SER A 44 114.40 82.89 -47.90
C SER A 44 115.06 84.27 -48.02
N PHE A 45 114.99 84.85 -49.23
CA PHE A 45 115.48 86.19 -49.52
C PHE A 45 114.30 87.09 -49.92
N CYS A 46 113.99 88.10 -49.12
CA CYS A 46 112.83 88.96 -49.33
C CYS A 46 113.17 90.42 -49.04
N ALA A 47 112.73 91.35 -49.90
CA ALA A 47 113.00 92.80 -49.78
C ALA A 47 114.49 93.18 -49.54
N GLY A 48 115.43 92.38 -50.07
CA GLY A 48 116.87 92.62 -49.95
C GLY A 48 117.53 92.02 -48.69
N GLN A 49 116.81 91.31 -47.83
CA GLN A 49 117.34 90.64 -46.64
C GLN A 49 117.25 89.11 -46.75
N PHE A 50 118.24 88.41 -46.18
CA PHE A 50 118.33 86.95 -46.10
C PHE A 50 117.91 86.45 -44.70
N THR A 51 117.10 85.40 -44.64
CA THR A 51 116.67 84.73 -43.40
C THR A 51 117.06 83.25 -43.46
N ASP A 52 117.67 82.73 -42.39
CA ASP A 52 118.12 81.34 -42.31
C ASP A 52 116.96 80.35 -42.15
N SER A 53 117.24 79.07 -42.47
CA SER A 53 116.29 77.96 -42.31
C SER A 53 115.77 77.87 -40.86
N GLY A 54 114.45 77.84 -40.69
CA GLY A 54 113.78 77.73 -39.38
C GLY A 54 113.63 79.04 -38.58
N GLU A 55 114.38 80.11 -38.88
CA GLU A 55 114.24 81.39 -38.17
C GLU A 55 112.83 82.00 -38.35
N LEU A 56 112.25 81.85 -39.53
CA LEU A 56 110.90 82.32 -39.83
C LEU A 56 109.84 81.62 -38.98
N ILE A 57 110.04 80.34 -38.63
CA ILE A 57 109.15 79.62 -37.71
C ILE A 57 109.31 80.14 -36.28
N SER A 58 110.53 80.43 -35.83
CA SER A 58 110.77 81.04 -34.51
C SER A 58 110.05 82.39 -34.39
N PHE A 59 110.14 83.20 -35.45
CA PHE A 59 109.40 84.45 -35.57
C PHE A 59 107.88 84.23 -35.49
N LEU A 60 107.33 83.30 -36.28
CA LEU A 60 105.89 83.02 -36.29
C LEU A 60 105.38 82.39 -34.99
N THR A 61 106.22 81.63 -34.28
CA THR A 61 105.93 81.11 -32.95
C THR A 61 105.77 82.26 -31.95
N THR A 62 106.69 83.21 -31.99
CA THR A 62 106.73 84.35 -31.06
C THR A 62 105.64 85.39 -31.33
N HIS A 63 105.43 85.75 -32.59
CA HIS A 63 104.57 86.88 -32.95
C HIS A 63 103.16 86.49 -33.43
N VAL A 64 103.01 85.27 -33.95
CA VAL A 64 101.77 84.80 -34.59
C VAL A 64 101.12 83.69 -33.76
N GLY A 65 101.81 83.20 -32.72
CA GLY A 65 101.32 82.13 -31.84
C GLY A 65 101.29 80.77 -32.53
N ALA A 66 102.16 80.55 -33.54
CA ALA A 66 102.31 79.22 -34.12
C ALA A 66 102.75 78.23 -33.03
N SER A 67 102.08 77.09 -32.92
CA SER A 67 102.36 76.12 -31.86
C SER A 67 102.27 74.69 -32.40
N ASP A 68 102.81 73.76 -31.61
CA ASP A 68 102.67 72.31 -31.81
C ASP A 68 102.00 71.66 -30.58
N ILE A 69 101.59 70.40 -30.70
CA ILE A 69 101.28 69.58 -29.53
C ILE A 69 102.52 69.56 -28.62
N PRO A 70 102.37 69.75 -27.29
CA PRO A 70 101.17 69.54 -26.48
C PRO A 70 100.39 70.80 -26.12
N HIS A 71 100.67 71.94 -26.75
CA HIS A 71 100.17 73.23 -26.26
C HIS A 71 98.87 73.71 -26.91
N ILE A 72 98.35 72.96 -27.90
CA ILE A 72 97.16 73.29 -28.67
C ILE A 72 95.98 72.40 -28.25
N SER A 73 94.78 72.97 -28.19
CA SER A 73 93.54 72.23 -27.93
C SER A 73 93.18 71.29 -29.09
N PRO A 74 92.85 70.02 -28.84
CA PRO A 74 92.38 69.10 -29.86
C PRO A 74 91.03 69.54 -30.43
N PRO A 75 90.73 69.20 -31.69
CA PRO A 75 89.38 69.32 -32.22
C PRO A 75 88.44 68.30 -31.57
N ASN A 76 87.13 68.55 -31.61
CA ASN A 76 86.13 67.62 -31.07
C ASN A 76 85.83 66.44 -32.01
N ALA A 77 86.89 65.70 -32.37
CA ALA A 77 86.84 64.57 -33.28
C ALA A 77 87.65 63.39 -32.73
N GLY A 78 87.27 62.18 -33.12
CA GLY A 78 88.11 61.00 -32.90
C GLY A 78 89.21 60.91 -33.95
N PHE A 79 90.26 60.14 -33.65
CA PHE A 79 91.35 59.88 -34.58
C PHE A 79 91.75 58.40 -34.51
N SER A 80 92.02 57.81 -35.66
CA SER A 80 92.18 56.34 -35.78
C SER A 80 93.47 55.80 -35.17
N ALA A 81 94.44 56.65 -34.83
CA ALA A 81 95.70 56.18 -34.27
C ALA A 81 95.52 55.48 -32.91
N VAL A 82 94.51 55.89 -32.12
CA VAL A 82 94.17 55.25 -30.85
C VAL A 82 93.35 53.97 -31.00
N ASP A 83 92.86 53.65 -32.20
CA ASP A 83 92.22 52.36 -32.47
C ASP A 83 93.26 51.24 -32.65
N THR A 84 94.53 51.60 -32.81
CA THR A 84 95.65 50.70 -33.04
C THR A 84 96.73 50.82 -31.94
N PRO A 85 97.62 49.83 -31.80
CA PRO A 85 98.75 49.91 -30.88
C PRO A 85 99.60 51.18 -31.05
N LEU A 86 99.68 52.01 -30.02
CA LEU A 86 100.60 53.15 -30.02
C LEU A 86 102.00 52.71 -29.57
N THR A 87 103.03 53.27 -30.21
CA THR A 87 104.41 53.15 -29.73
C THR A 87 104.54 53.79 -28.35
N LYS A 88 105.57 53.40 -27.58
CA LYS A 88 105.84 53.96 -26.24
C LYS A 88 105.91 55.49 -26.26
N ASP A 89 106.59 56.05 -27.27
CA ASP A 89 106.75 57.50 -27.41
C ASP A 89 105.44 58.18 -27.80
N ASN A 90 104.67 57.63 -28.75
CA ASN A 90 103.38 58.19 -29.14
C ASN A 90 102.35 58.15 -28.00
N ALA A 91 102.35 57.09 -27.20
CA ALA A 91 101.52 56.99 -26.00
C ALA A 91 101.90 58.08 -24.97
N PHE A 92 103.19 58.31 -24.72
CA PHE A 92 103.61 59.39 -23.83
C PHE A 92 103.33 60.78 -24.41
N LEU A 93 103.45 60.98 -25.73
CA LEU A 93 103.06 62.22 -26.39
C LEU A 93 101.57 62.50 -26.20
N LEU A 94 100.70 61.49 -26.36
CA LEU A 94 99.26 61.61 -26.12
C LEU A 94 98.96 61.93 -24.64
N LEU A 95 99.59 61.22 -23.70
CA LEU A 95 99.40 61.44 -22.27
C LEU A 95 99.91 62.83 -21.83
N GLU A 96 101.06 63.27 -22.35
CA GLU A 96 101.65 64.58 -22.10
C GLU A 96 100.79 65.70 -22.68
N TRP A 97 100.20 65.47 -23.86
CA TRP A 97 99.23 66.39 -24.44
C TRP A 97 98.02 66.59 -23.54
N ILE A 98 97.37 65.50 -23.12
CA ILE A 98 96.22 65.58 -22.21
C ILE A 98 96.62 66.19 -20.87
N ARG A 99 97.80 65.85 -20.34
CA ARG A 99 98.32 66.40 -19.08
C ARG A 99 98.45 67.92 -19.16
N ASN A 100 99.05 68.43 -20.24
CA ASN A 100 99.31 69.86 -20.41
C ASN A 100 98.01 70.65 -20.66
N LEU A 101 97.05 70.08 -21.38
CA LEU A 101 95.72 70.67 -21.52
C LEU A 101 94.99 70.78 -20.18
N ARG A 102 95.06 69.73 -19.35
CA ARG A 102 94.49 69.76 -18.00
C ARG A 102 95.18 70.78 -17.10
N TYR A 103 96.51 70.88 -17.13
CA TYR A 103 97.24 71.90 -16.37
C TYR A 103 96.86 73.34 -16.78
N LYS A 104 96.56 73.55 -18.05
CA LYS A 104 96.07 74.84 -18.57
C LYS A 104 94.58 75.10 -18.31
N GLY A 105 93.86 74.19 -17.64
CA GLY A 105 92.43 74.31 -17.38
C GLY A 105 91.54 74.17 -18.62
N VAL A 106 92.05 73.59 -19.72
CA VAL A 106 91.30 73.41 -20.97
C VAL A 106 90.35 72.21 -20.85
N HIS A 107 89.07 72.41 -21.13
CA HIS A 107 88.10 71.31 -21.20
C HIS A 107 88.38 70.42 -22.42
N LEU A 108 88.60 69.13 -22.17
CA LEU A 108 88.82 68.13 -23.22
C LEU A 108 87.52 67.88 -24.00
N PRO A 109 87.53 67.92 -25.34
CA PRO A 109 86.35 67.62 -26.14
C PRO A 109 85.85 66.18 -25.93
N LYS A 110 84.53 66.00 -25.95
CA LYS A 110 83.87 64.72 -25.64
C LYS A 110 84.27 63.59 -26.60
N ARG A 111 84.20 63.81 -27.92
CA ARG A 111 84.51 62.78 -28.92
C ARG A 111 85.98 62.40 -28.94
N PHE A 112 86.86 63.39 -28.69
CA PHE A 112 88.29 63.17 -28.53
C PHE A 112 88.59 62.28 -27.32
N LEU A 113 87.96 62.56 -26.17
CA LEU A 113 88.16 61.76 -24.97
C LEU A 113 87.55 60.35 -25.09
N GLU A 114 86.39 60.22 -25.74
CA GLU A 114 85.71 58.94 -25.97
C GLU A 114 86.51 58.00 -26.87
N CYS A 115 87.09 58.47 -27.97
CA CYS A 115 87.92 57.60 -28.83
C CYS A 115 89.20 57.14 -28.12
N ILE A 116 89.78 57.97 -27.25
CA ILE A 116 90.95 57.57 -26.46
C ILE A 116 90.57 56.53 -25.40
N LYS A 117 89.40 56.69 -24.77
CA LYS A 117 88.86 55.76 -23.75
C LYS A 117 88.61 54.36 -24.29
N GLU A 118 88.00 54.28 -25.48
CA GLU A 118 87.57 53.03 -26.10
C GLU A 118 88.60 52.46 -27.09
N GLY A 119 89.57 53.26 -27.51
CA GLY A 119 90.61 52.85 -28.46
C GLY A 119 91.59 51.84 -27.87
N SER A 120 91.95 50.80 -28.63
CA SER A 120 92.80 49.69 -28.18
C SER A 120 94.29 49.98 -28.36
N TRP A 121 94.77 51.07 -27.76
CA TRP A 121 96.15 51.52 -27.89
C TRP A 121 97.02 51.32 -26.65
N LEU A 122 96.42 51.10 -25.48
CA LEU A 122 97.14 51.00 -24.22
C LEU A 122 97.65 49.57 -24.02
N LYS A 123 98.97 49.40 -23.87
CA LYS A 123 99.60 48.10 -23.69
C LYS A 123 99.36 47.54 -22.29
N ASN A 124 98.83 46.33 -22.24
CA ASN A 124 98.50 45.63 -21.00
C ASN A 124 99.22 44.29 -20.89
N THR A 125 99.24 43.74 -19.67
CA THR A 125 99.84 42.45 -19.34
C THR A 125 99.09 41.25 -19.96
N LEU A 126 97.86 41.44 -20.44
CA LEU A 126 97.04 40.43 -21.09
C LEU A 126 96.91 40.71 -22.60
N ASN A 127 97.49 39.82 -23.41
CA ASN A 127 97.38 39.72 -24.88
C ASN A 127 97.40 41.03 -25.68
N GLY A 128 98.30 41.95 -25.31
CA GLY A 128 98.73 43.03 -26.20
C GLY A 128 98.21 44.41 -25.82
N TYR A 129 97.13 44.86 -26.46
CA TYR A 129 96.65 46.25 -26.35
C TYR A 129 95.14 46.28 -26.13
N MET A 130 94.70 47.09 -25.17
CA MET A 130 93.30 47.15 -24.73
C MET A 130 92.84 48.60 -24.54
N PRO A 131 91.53 48.84 -24.51
CA PRO A 131 90.98 50.14 -24.17
C PRO A 131 91.37 50.58 -22.76
N PRO A 132 91.76 51.85 -22.56
CA PRO A 132 91.91 52.43 -21.24
C PRO A 132 90.68 52.20 -20.33
N SER A 133 89.45 52.28 -20.86
CA SER A 133 88.21 52.04 -20.12
C SER A 133 88.05 50.62 -19.56
N LYS A 134 88.84 49.67 -20.08
CA LYS A 134 88.88 48.27 -19.62
C LYS A 134 90.15 47.94 -18.85
N SER A 135 91.05 48.89 -18.64
CA SER A 135 92.39 48.65 -18.10
C SER A 135 92.51 49.13 -16.65
N PHE A 136 93.40 48.50 -15.89
CA PHE A 136 93.67 48.88 -14.50
C PHE A 136 95.12 49.30 -14.28
N LEU A 137 95.31 50.31 -13.43
CA LEU A 137 96.62 50.67 -12.89
C LEU A 137 96.80 50.01 -11.51
N ILE A 138 97.84 49.18 -11.35
CA ILE A 138 98.10 48.47 -10.08
C ILE A 138 98.62 49.44 -9.01
N ARG A 139 97.84 49.68 -7.95
CA ARG A 139 98.30 50.34 -6.70
C ARG A 139 97.63 49.78 -5.46
N SER A 140 98.26 49.88 -4.29
CA SER A 140 97.61 49.57 -3.01
C SER A 140 96.55 50.63 -2.68
N PRO A 141 95.31 50.30 -2.26
CA PRO A 141 94.76 48.98 -1.88
C PRO A 141 94.15 48.15 -3.02
N LEU A 142 93.93 48.73 -4.20
CA LEU A 142 93.35 48.08 -5.39
C LEU A 142 94.10 46.79 -5.79
N GLY A 143 95.42 46.78 -5.68
CA GLY A 143 96.29 45.66 -6.05
C GLY A 143 95.96 44.36 -5.32
N LYS A 144 95.51 44.42 -4.05
CA LYS A 144 95.09 43.22 -3.32
C LYS A 144 93.79 42.63 -3.90
N ILE A 145 92.82 43.48 -4.24
CA ILE A 145 91.56 43.04 -4.87
C ILE A 145 91.83 42.46 -6.25
N LEU A 146 92.67 43.10 -7.05
CA LEU A 146 93.00 42.60 -8.39
C LEU A 146 93.79 41.28 -8.31
N GLN A 147 94.67 41.09 -7.32
CA GLN A 147 95.38 39.81 -7.10
C GLN A 147 94.45 38.68 -6.64
N THR A 148 93.50 38.95 -5.75
CA THR A 148 92.53 37.93 -5.32
C THR A 148 91.49 37.67 -6.42
N GLY A 149 91.07 38.72 -7.13
CA GLY A 149 90.11 38.65 -8.23
C GLY A 149 90.67 38.03 -9.51
N SER A 150 92.00 38.08 -9.73
CA SER A 150 92.63 37.43 -10.89
C SER A 150 92.50 35.90 -10.87
N VAL A 151 92.16 35.32 -9.71
CA VAL A 151 91.83 33.90 -9.59
C VAL A 151 90.45 33.59 -10.22
N LEU A 152 89.58 34.59 -10.34
CA LEU A 152 88.22 34.46 -10.90
C LEU A 152 88.15 34.83 -12.38
N VAL A 153 88.81 35.91 -12.77
CA VAL A 153 88.79 36.44 -14.15
C VAL A 153 90.14 36.99 -14.55
N ASP A 154 90.40 37.06 -15.86
CA ASP A 154 91.61 37.69 -16.37
C ASP A 154 91.48 39.22 -16.28
N ILE A 155 92.33 39.87 -15.48
CA ILE A 155 92.28 41.31 -15.23
C ILE A 155 93.36 42.02 -16.05
N PRO A 156 93.00 42.91 -16.99
CA PRO A 156 93.95 43.62 -17.85
C PRO A 156 94.64 44.76 -17.09
N LEU A 157 95.89 44.54 -16.69
CA LEU A 157 96.72 45.50 -15.98
C LEU A 157 97.63 46.24 -16.98
N ILE A 158 97.89 47.53 -16.76
CA ILE A 158 98.84 48.29 -17.60
C ILE A 158 100.23 47.66 -17.51
N ASP A 159 100.88 47.45 -18.65
CA ASP A 159 102.22 46.87 -18.74
C ASP A 159 103.31 47.88 -18.35
N VAL A 160 103.60 47.93 -17.06
CA VAL A 160 104.66 48.79 -16.50
C VAL A 160 106.05 48.40 -17.05
N SER A 161 106.27 47.14 -17.46
CA SER A 161 107.56 46.73 -18.03
C SER A 161 107.82 47.36 -19.40
N PHE A 162 106.76 47.55 -20.19
CA PHE A 162 106.84 48.23 -21.49
C PHE A 162 106.99 49.75 -21.35
N TYR A 163 106.11 50.39 -20.57
CA TYR A 163 106.13 51.84 -20.44
C TYR A 163 107.22 52.38 -19.48
N GLY A 164 107.70 51.54 -18.55
CA GLY A 164 108.59 51.94 -17.45
C GLY A 164 107.87 52.78 -16.38
N ASP A 165 108.56 53.08 -15.28
CA ASP A 165 107.98 53.83 -14.14
C ASP A 165 107.43 55.21 -14.49
N ARG A 166 107.83 55.77 -15.64
CA ARG A 166 107.32 57.04 -16.17
C ARG A 166 105.80 57.03 -16.34
N ILE A 167 105.16 55.89 -16.63
CA ILE A 167 103.70 55.80 -16.80
C ILE A 167 102.93 56.19 -15.53
N ASN A 168 103.51 55.92 -14.36
CA ASN A 168 102.91 56.25 -13.07
C ASN A 168 102.81 57.76 -12.84
N THR A 169 103.63 58.58 -13.53
CA THR A 169 103.55 60.05 -13.46
C THR A 169 102.33 60.63 -14.18
N TYR A 170 101.59 59.81 -14.93
CA TYR A 170 100.38 60.19 -15.66
C TYR A 170 99.10 59.63 -15.03
N GLU A 171 99.13 59.19 -13.78
CA GLU A 171 98.01 58.56 -13.07
C GLU A 171 96.67 59.31 -13.22
N GLU A 172 96.65 60.62 -12.95
CA GLU A 172 95.39 61.37 -13.09
C GLU A 172 94.91 61.48 -14.53
N VAL A 173 95.83 61.49 -15.49
CA VAL A 173 95.52 61.50 -16.92
C VAL A 173 94.93 60.15 -17.31
N LEU A 174 95.55 59.05 -16.87
CA LEU A 174 95.07 57.68 -17.05
C LEU A 174 93.63 57.52 -16.53
N ARG A 175 93.34 58.03 -15.33
CA ARG A 175 91.97 58.06 -14.79
C ARG A 175 91.01 58.90 -15.65
N THR A 176 91.48 60.04 -16.16
CA THR A 176 90.67 60.91 -17.04
C THR A 176 90.29 60.19 -18.34
N ILE A 177 91.22 59.42 -18.90
CA ILE A 177 91.01 58.62 -20.11
C ILE A 177 90.40 57.25 -19.80
N GLY A 178 89.84 57.02 -18.61
CA GLY A 178 89.00 55.86 -18.31
C GLY A 178 89.71 54.67 -17.66
N VAL A 179 91.01 54.73 -17.36
CA VAL A 179 91.69 53.67 -16.60
C VAL A 179 91.05 53.55 -15.23
N MET A 180 90.58 52.34 -14.91
CA MET A 180 89.89 52.03 -13.66
C MET A 180 90.87 52.10 -12.50
N SER A 181 90.42 52.73 -11.40
CA SER A 181 91.29 53.06 -10.27
C SER A 181 90.64 52.83 -8.90
N SER A 182 89.34 52.51 -8.84
CA SER A 182 88.62 52.23 -7.59
C SER A 182 88.37 50.74 -7.35
N CYS A 183 88.24 50.38 -6.07
CA CYS A 183 87.87 49.03 -5.65
C CYS A 183 86.45 48.63 -6.09
N GLU A 184 85.53 49.61 -6.18
CA GLU A 184 84.17 49.41 -6.69
C GLU A 184 84.16 49.06 -8.18
N GLU A 185 84.93 49.78 -8.99
CA GLU A 185 85.10 49.50 -10.42
C GLU A 185 85.69 48.11 -10.63
N ALA A 186 86.69 47.72 -9.84
CA ALA A 186 87.26 46.38 -9.89
C ALA A 186 86.25 45.29 -9.53
N CYS A 187 85.51 45.45 -8.44
CA CYS A 187 84.49 44.49 -8.02
C CYS A 187 83.36 44.36 -9.07
N ASN A 188 82.91 45.48 -9.64
CA ASN A 188 81.91 45.49 -10.71
C ASN A 188 82.43 44.85 -12.01
N PHE A 189 83.68 45.12 -12.37
CA PHE A 189 84.33 44.51 -13.55
C PHE A 189 84.45 43.01 -13.38
N ILE A 190 85.02 42.55 -12.25
CA ILE A 190 85.22 41.12 -11.96
C ILE A 190 83.88 40.39 -12.00
N GLY A 191 82.84 40.95 -11.37
CA GLY A 191 81.53 40.34 -11.36
C GLY A 191 80.84 40.29 -12.73
N LYS A 192 80.90 41.37 -13.52
CA LYS A 192 80.37 41.37 -14.90
C LYS A 192 81.11 40.40 -15.82
N GLU A 193 82.43 40.37 -15.74
CA GLU A 193 83.25 39.46 -16.54
C GLU A 193 82.99 38.00 -16.14
N LEU A 194 82.86 37.72 -14.85
CA LEU A 194 82.50 36.39 -14.36
C LEU A 194 81.11 35.96 -14.84
N MET A 195 80.11 36.86 -14.86
CA MET A 195 78.79 36.56 -15.41
C MET A 195 78.77 36.42 -16.93
N SER A 196 79.60 37.19 -17.64
CA SER A 196 79.82 37.01 -19.09
C SER A 196 80.35 35.60 -19.39
N ARG A 197 81.34 35.14 -18.62
CA ARG A 197 81.86 33.77 -18.69
C ARG A 197 80.80 32.73 -18.32
N ALA A 198 80.06 32.95 -17.23
CA ALA A 198 78.98 32.07 -16.79
C ALA A 198 77.83 31.96 -17.81
N SER A 199 77.63 32.99 -18.64
CA SER A 199 76.66 32.96 -19.74
C SER A 199 77.13 32.12 -20.93
N SER A 200 78.44 31.96 -21.08
CA SER A 200 79.05 31.19 -22.18
C SER A 200 79.32 29.74 -21.79
N PHE A 201 79.61 29.47 -20.51
CA PHE A 201 79.89 28.13 -19.98
C PHE A 201 79.44 27.98 -18.52
N THR A 202 79.10 26.76 -18.12
CA THR A 202 78.76 26.44 -16.73
C THR A 202 79.98 26.60 -15.82
N LEU A 203 79.86 27.44 -14.77
CA LEU A 203 80.90 27.57 -13.75
C LEU A 203 81.09 26.24 -13.02
N SER A 204 82.33 25.77 -12.90
CA SER A 204 82.62 24.54 -12.15
C SER A 204 82.50 24.76 -10.63
N LYS A 205 82.33 23.67 -9.87
CA LYS A 205 82.33 23.67 -8.40
C LYS A 205 83.43 24.57 -7.81
N ASN A 206 84.67 24.42 -8.28
CA ASN A 206 85.82 25.16 -7.75
C ASN A 206 85.69 26.68 -8.02
N HIS A 207 85.21 27.08 -9.19
CA HIS A 207 84.99 28.51 -9.49
C HIS A 207 83.94 29.12 -8.55
N VAL A 208 82.87 28.39 -8.26
CA VAL A 208 81.83 28.85 -7.32
C VAL A 208 82.39 28.98 -5.90
N LEU A 209 83.18 28.01 -5.43
CA LEU A 209 83.81 28.09 -4.10
C LEU A 209 84.83 29.24 -4.02
N LEU A 210 85.62 29.47 -5.08
CA LEU A 210 86.53 30.61 -5.15
C LEU A 210 85.78 31.94 -5.13
N MET A 211 84.63 32.01 -5.80
CA MET A 211 83.76 33.19 -5.78
C MET A 211 83.17 33.44 -4.39
N LEU A 212 82.71 32.40 -3.69
CA LEU A 212 82.23 32.52 -2.30
C LEU A 212 83.35 32.91 -1.34
N ASN A 213 84.56 32.37 -1.52
CA ASN A 213 85.74 32.78 -0.77
C ASN A 213 86.12 34.24 -1.06
N PHE A 214 85.93 34.71 -2.29
CA PHE A 214 86.13 36.12 -2.63
C PHE A 214 85.10 37.03 -1.95
N ILE A 215 83.81 36.64 -1.90
CA ILE A 215 82.77 37.34 -1.11
C ILE A 215 83.16 37.38 0.37
N GLN A 216 83.61 36.24 0.91
CA GLN A 216 84.08 36.14 2.30
C GLN A 216 85.27 37.09 2.57
N TYR A 217 86.23 37.15 1.65
CA TYR A 217 87.36 38.06 1.70
C TYR A 217 86.93 39.54 1.65
N LEU A 218 86.03 39.89 0.72
CA LEU A 218 85.49 41.25 0.59
C LEU A 218 84.76 41.69 1.88
N ARG A 219 83.94 40.79 2.45
CA ARG A 219 83.25 41.01 3.72
C ARG A 219 84.22 41.19 4.88
N GLY A 220 85.21 40.31 5.00
CA GLY A 220 86.21 40.35 6.08
C GLY A 220 87.16 41.55 6.00
N SER A 221 87.38 42.09 4.80
CA SER A 221 88.29 43.21 4.54
C SER A 221 87.60 44.58 4.48
N LEU A 222 86.28 44.66 4.76
CA LEU A 222 85.46 45.88 4.66
C LEU A 222 85.54 46.58 3.28
N LEU A 223 85.64 45.78 2.23
CA LEU A 223 85.72 46.27 0.84
C LEU A 223 84.33 46.38 0.21
N PRO A 224 84.17 47.12 -0.92
CA PRO A 224 82.87 47.30 -1.56
C PRO A 224 82.26 45.98 -2.06
N LEU A 225 81.34 45.42 -1.26
CA LEU A 225 80.73 44.11 -1.50
C LEU A 225 79.53 44.20 -2.46
N ASP A 226 78.70 45.24 -2.31
CA ASP A 226 77.40 45.35 -2.98
C ASP A 226 77.52 45.34 -4.50
N LYS A 227 78.57 45.97 -5.04
CA LYS A 227 78.81 46.01 -6.49
C LYS A 227 79.10 44.62 -7.05
N PHE A 228 79.87 43.80 -6.33
CA PHE A 228 80.14 42.43 -6.73
C PHE A 228 78.89 41.55 -6.57
N VAL A 229 78.27 41.53 -5.39
CA VAL A 229 77.09 40.70 -5.10
C VAL A 229 75.93 41.00 -6.05
N ASN A 230 75.59 42.27 -6.28
CA ASN A 230 74.51 42.64 -7.20
C ASN A 230 74.80 42.26 -8.64
N SER A 231 76.08 42.18 -9.05
CA SER A 231 76.42 41.76 -10.40
C SER A 231 76.26 40.25 -10.63
N ILE A 232 76.25 39.44 -9.58
CA ILE A 232 76.25 37.96 -9.70
C ILE A 232 74.99 37.28 -9.15
N LYS A 233 74.25 37.89 -8.24
CA LYS A 233 73.12 37.23 -7.53
C LYS A 233 71.94 36.82 -8.43
N ASP A 234 71.78 37.50 -9.56
CA ASP A 234 70.69 37.24 -10.53
C ASP A 234 71.08 36.19 -11.58
N GLY A 235 72.37 35.85 -11.69
CA GLY A 235 72.89 34.93 -12.70
C GLY A 235 72.58 33.47 -12.42
N PRO A 236 72.25 32.64 -13.42
CA PRO A 236 71.85 31.23 -13.24
C PRO A 236 73.06 30.29 -13.12
N TRP A 237 73.92 30.50 -12.11
CA TRP A 237 75.15 29.71 -11.95
C TRP A 237 75.15 28.74 -10.76
N LEU A 238 74.19 28.85 -9.83
CA LEU A 238 74.15 28.00 -8.63
C LEU A 238 73.46 26.66 -8.94
N LYS A 239 74.16 25.54 -8.73
CA LYS A 239 73.61 24.19 -8.92
C LYS A 239 72.65 23.84 -7.78
N THR A 240 71.40 23.56 -8.14
CA THR A 240 70.34 23.14 -7.22
C THR A 240 69.73 21.82 -7.68
N SER A 241 68.82 21.26 -6.87
CA SER A 241 67.96 20.13 -7.23
C SER A 241 67.11 20.37 -8.50
N TRP A 242 66.93 21.64 -8.89
CA TRP A 242 66.21 22.07 -10.09
C TRP A 242 67.13 22.39 -11.28
N GLY A 243 68.43 22.09 -11.17
CA GLY A 243 69.43 22.52 -12.15
C GLY A 243 70.10 23.83 -11.76
N PHE A 244 70.74 24.51 -12.73
CA PHE A 244 71.44 25.77 -12.51
C PHE A 244 70.46 26.94 -12.44
N ARG A 245 70.51 27.70 -11.35
CA ARG A 245 69.58 28.80 -11.04
C ARG A 245 70.28 29.97 -10.35
N SER A 246 69.56 31.08 -10.20
CA SER A 246 69.99 32.21 -9.40
C SER A 246 70.16 31.78 -7.93
N PRO A 247 71.20 32.26 -7.23
CA PRO A 247 71.28 32.18 -5.79
C PRO A 247 70.02 32.71 -5.09
N GLU A 248 69.45 33.80 -5.60
CA GLU A 248 68.24 34.38 -5.04
C GLU A 248 67.06 33.39 -5.10
N GLY A 249 66.50 33.09 -3.93
CA GLY A 249 65.37 32.16 -3.76
C GLY A 249 65.75 30.67 -3.80
N SER A 250 67.03 30.33 -3.91
CA SER A 250 67.55 28.98 -3.67
C SER A 250 67.65 28.71 -2.17
N VAL A 251 67.62 27.45 -1.74
CA VAL A 251 67.59 27.09 -0.31
C VAL A 251 68.81 26.25 0.06
N LEU A 252 69.49 26.61 1.15
CA LEU A 252 70.50 25.74 1.73
C LEU A 252 69.81 24.65 2.55
N ASP A 253 70.00 23.39 2.17
CA ASP A 253 69.38 22.24 2.84
C ASP A 253 69.86 22.14 4.29
N ASP A 254 68.94 22.01 5.24
CA ASP A 254 69.24 21.77 6.66
C ASP A 254 68.17 20.89 7.30
N SER A 255 68.40 20.45 8.54
CA SER A 255 67.48 19.52 9.21
C SER A 255 66.07 20.08 9.41
N GLU A 256 65.87 21.41 9.42
CA GLU A 256 64.55 22.03 9.57
C GLU A 256 63.70 21.85 8.31
N TRP A 257 64.34 21.76 7.14
CA TRP A 257 63.65 21.62 5.86
C TRP A 257 63.22 20.19 5.52
N LYS A 258 63.68 19.18 6.27
CA LYS A 258 63.37 17.76 6.00
C LYS A 258 61.88 17.49 5.87
N VAL A 259 61.07 17.96 6.83
CA VAL A 259 59.61 17.80 6.80
C VAL A 259 58.98 18.66 5.70
N ALA A 260 59.50 19.87 5.45
CA ALA A 260 59.00 20.75 4.39
C ALA A 260 59.22 20.16 2.98
N SER A 261 60.32 19.42 2.78
CA SER A 261 60.67 18.74 1.54
C SER A 261 59.69 17.62 1.17
N GLU A 262 58.97 17.06 2.15
CA GLU A 262 57.92 16.06 1.88
C GLU A 262 56.74 16.70 1.14
N ILE A 263 56.45 17.97 1.42
CA ILE A 263 55.26 18.71 0.97
C ILE A 263 55.57 19.60 -0.24
N SER A 264 56.81 20.07 -0.38
CA SER A 264 57.20 21.11 -1.34
C SER A 264 58.48 20.73 -2.09
N ASN A 265 58.51 20.99 -3.40
CA ASN A 265 59.66 20.75 -4.27
C ASN A 265 60.63 21.94 -4.16
N ILE A 266 61.26 22.11 -3.01
CA ILE A 266 62.11 23.26 -2.72
C ILE A 266 63.42 23.17 -3.52
N PRO A 267 63.91 24.26 -4.14
CA PRO A 267 65.16 24.29 -4.90
C PRO A 267 66.38 24.28 -3.96
N PHE A 268 66.65 23.13 -3.35
CA PHE A 268 67.81 22.95 -2.49
C PHE A 268 69.12 23.02 -3.27
N ILE A 269 70.13 23.66 -2.70
CA ILE A 269 71.51 23.62 -3.21
C ILE A 269 71.96 22.15 -3.25
N ASP A 270 72.55 21.75 -4.37
CA ASP A 270 72.94 20.36 -4.60
C ASP A 270 74.16 20.01 -3.74
N GLN A 271 73.90 19.41 -2.58
CA GLN A 271 74.94 18.96 -1.67
C GLN A 271 75.84 17.89 -2.31
N SER A 272 75.29 17.04 -3.21
CA SER A 272 76.10 16.02 -3.88
C SER A 272 77.13 16.64 -4.82
N TYR A 273 76.79 17.78 -5.44
CA TYR A 273 77.67 18.54 -6.31
C TYR A 273 78.71 19.35 -5.52
N PHE A 274 78.30 20.12 -4.51
CA PHE A 274 79.21 21.02 -3.78
C PHE A 274 79.91 20.38 -2.57
N GLY A 275 79.41 19.27 -2.03
CA GLY A 275 79.91 18.67 -0.80
C GLY A 275 79.63 19.51 0.45
N TYR A 276 80.17 19.10 1.60
CA TYR A 276 79.95 19.78 2.88
C TYR A 276 80.61 21.17 2.98
N GLU A 277 81.54 21.49 2.09
CA GLU A 277 82.26 22.76 2.06
C GLU A 277 81.33 23.97 1.86
N ILE A 278 80.18 23.76 1.19
CA ILE A 278 79.21 24.83 0.92
C ILE A 278 78.61 25.42 2.20
N TYR A 279 78.52 24.62 3.27
CA TYR A 279 77.99 25.04 4.56
C TYR A 279 78.89 26.05 5.29
N ASN A 280 80.19 26.09 4.94
CA ASN A 280 81.13 27.08 5.49
C ASN A 280 80.85 28.51 5.00
N TYR A 281 80.05 28.66 3.95
CA TYR A 281 79.73 29.94 3.30
C TYR A 281 78.29 30.41 3.56
N LYS A 282 77.68 29.99 4.68
CA LYS A 282 76.28 30.28 5.02
C LYS A 282 75.94 31.77 4.97
N GLU A 283 76.80 32.62 5.51
CA GLU A 283 76.56 34.06 5.57
C GLU A 283 76.77 34.74 4.20
N GLU A 284 77.69 34.23 3.39
CA GLU A 284 77.96 34.66 2.01
C GLU A 284 76.79 34.29 1.08
N LEU A 285 76.23 33.09 1.24
CA LEU A 285 75.05 32.64 0.51
C LEU A 285 73.81 33.49 0.85
N LYS A 286 73.61 33.85 2.12
CA LYS A 286 72.54 34.79 2.53
C LYS A 286 72.66 36.14 1.82
N LEU A 287 73.87 36.68 1.68
CA LEU A 287 74.12 37.95 0.98
C LEU A 287 73.74 37.87 -0.51
N LEU A 288 73.83 36.68 -1.11
CA LEU A 288 73.38 36.40 -2.48
C LEU A 288 71.87 36.13 -2.60
N GLY A 289 71.11 36.16 -1.50
CA GLY A 289 69.67 35.89 -1.49
C GLY A 289 69.28 34.41 -1.35
N VAL A 290 70.22 33.55 -0.96
CA VAL A 290 69.92 32.15 -0.60
C VAL A 290 69.21 32.12 0.77
N ILE A 291 68.12 31.38 0.84
CA ILE A 291 67.35 31.19 2.07
C ILE A 291 68.05 30.15 2.94
N VAL A 292 68.28 30.49 4.21
CA VAL A 292 68.88 29.58 5.20
C VAL A 292 68.01 29.52 6.45
N GLY A 293 67.59 28.32 6.84
CA GLY A 293 66.64 28.08 7.93
C GLY A 293 65.18 28.28 7.51
N LEU A 294 64.29 27.45 8.07
CA LEU A 294 62.85 27.46 7.75
C LEU A 294 62.10 28.59 8.49
N SER A 295 62.56 28.95 9.69
CA SER A 295 61.93 29.96 10.54
C SER A 295 61.80 31.31 9.82
N GLY A 296 60.56 31.77 9.63
CA GLY A 296 60.24 33.02 8.92
C GLY A 296 60.12 32.89 7.40
N ASN A 297 60.40 31.71 6.82
CA ASN A 297 60.43 31.48 5.36
C ASN A 297 59.34 30.49 4.89
N TYR A 298 58.21 30.39 5.60
CA TYR A 298 57.12 29.45 5.30
C TYR A 298 56.45 29.70 3.94
N GLU A 299 56.53 30.91 3.38
CA GLU A 299 56.03 31.23 2.04
C GLU A 299 56.72 30.41 0.95
N THR A 300 57.99 30.08 1.12
CA THR A 300 58.77 29.25 0.19
C THR A 300 58.16 27.85 0.06
N VAL A 301 57.64 27.30 1.15
CA VAL A 301 56.97 25.99 1.17
C VAL A 301 55.70 26.01 0.31
N ILE A 302 54.90 27.09 0.38
CA ILE A 302 53.68 27.24 -0.44
C ILE A 302 54.01 27.49 -1.90
N LYS A 303 55.03 28.33 -2.18
CA LYS A 303 55.39 28.70 -3.56
C LYS A 303 55.71 27.46 -4.40
N HIS A 304 56.44 26.51 -3.81
CA HIS A 304 56.93 25.30 -4.48
C HIS A 304 56.15 24.02 -4.12
N LEU A 305 54.90 24.14 -3.64
CA LEU A 305 54.08 23.00 -3.22
C LEU A 305 54.04 21.88 -4.28
N LYS A 306 54.20 20.62 -3.84
CA LYS A 306 54.08 19.46 -4.72
C LYS A 306 52.67 19.32 -5.30
N SER A 307 52.56 18.60 -6.41
CA SER A 307 51.27 18.26 -7.00
C SER A 307 50.38 17.50 -6.01
N PRO A 308 49.04 17.64 -6.10
CA PRO A 308 48.10 17.00 -5.17
C PRO A 308 48.27 15.48 -5.03
N SER A 309 48.73 14.79 -6.09
CA SER A 309 49.01 13.34 -6.08
C SER A 309 50.13 12.95 -5.12
N ASN A 310 51.16 13.79 -5.00
CA ASN A 310 52.31 13.56 -4.12
C ASN A 310 52.03 13.98 -2.67
N LEU A 311 50.90 14.63 -2.42
CA LEU A 311 50.41 14.99 -1.10
C LEU A 311 49.44 13.94 -0.54
N ALA A 312 49.22 12.84 -1.25
CA ALA A 312 48.51 11.70 -0.70
C ALA A 312 49.36 11.05 0.40
N SER A 313 48.73 10.58 1.48
CA SER A 313 49.40 9.87 2.58
C SER A 313 50.58 10.62 3.23
N LEU A 314 50.34 11.85 3.70
CA LEU A 314 51.34 12.61 4.45
C LEU A 314 51.66 11.98 5.81
N THR A 315 52.91 12.16 6.25
CA THR A 315 53.35 11.88 7.63
C THR A 315 52.64 12.80 8.63
N ALA A 316 52.65 12.43 9.91
CA ALA A 316 52.02 13.24 10.96
C ALA A 316 52.66 14.63 11.04
N GLU A 317 53.99 14.67 11.00
CA GLU A 317 54.80 15.88 11.05
C GLU A 317 54.56 16.77 9.82
N ALA A 318 54.45 16.19 8.62
CA ALA A 318 54.18 16.96 7.41
C ALA A 318 52.80 17.62 7.43
N LEU A 319 51.76 16.91 7.87
CA LEU A 319 50.43 17.51 8.00
C LEU A 319 50.41 18.60 9.09
N LEU A 320 51.06 18.37 10.23
CA LEU A 320 51.17 19.36 11.30
C LEU A 320 51.93 20.60 10.84
N LEU A 321 53.02 20.45 10.09
CA LEU A 321 53.74 21.57 9.48
C LEU A 321 52.84 22.32 8.48
N THR A 322 52.08 21.60 7.66
CA THR A 322 51.19 22.22 6.68
C THR A 322 50.09 23.06 7.35
N THR A 323 49.46 22.51 8.39
CA THR A 323 48.46 23.23 9.20
C THR A 323 49.07 24.38 9.99
N HIS A 324 50.32 24.26 10.43
CA HIS A 324 51.08 25.34 11.03
C HIS A 324 51.35 26.49 10.03
N CYS A 325 51.79 26.18 8.81
CA CYS A 325 51.94 27.17 7.73
C CYS A 325 50.61 27.89 7.44
N MET A 326 49.49 27.16 7.40
CA MET A 326 48.16 27.77 7.20
C MET A 326 47.74 28.73 8.34
N ARG A 327 48.28 28.57 9.54
CA ARG A 327 48.02 29.46 10.68
C ARG A 327 48.86 30.74 10.61
N LEU A 328 50.13 30.63 10.18
CA LEU A 328 51.08 31.74 10.14
C LEU A 328 50.91 32.65 8.92
N LEU A 329 50.39 32.12 7.81
CA LEU A 329 50.34 32.83 6.53
C LEU A 329 48.97 33.49 6.30
N ASN A 330 48.99 34.75 5.87
CA ASN A 330 47.79 35.52 5.55
C ASN A 330 47.03 34.93 4.35
N ASP A 331 47.75 34.48 3.32
CA ASP A 331 47.19 33.77 2.16
C ASP A 331 47.62 32.30 2.12
N SER A 332 46.77 31.45 2.68
CA SER A 332 46.93 29.99 2.65
C SER A 332 46.03 29.31 1.60
N SER A 333 45.48 30.06 0.64
CA SER A 333 44.45 29.58 -0.30
C SER A 333 44.96 28.41 -1.14
N LYS A 334 46.15 28.57 -1.75
CA LYS A 334 46.82 27.53 -2.56
C LYS A 334 46.97 26.21 -1.80
N LEU A 335 47.44 26.28 -0.55
CA LEU A 335 47.56 25.11 0.33
C LEU A 335 46.20 24.46 0.61
N SER A 336 45.20 25.27 0.95
CA SER A 336 43.87 24.76 1.29
C SER A 336 43.18 24.06 0.11
N THR A 337 43.35 24.60 -1.10
CA THR A 337 42.76 24.03 -2.32
C THR A 337 43.46 22.72 -2.71
N SER A 338 44.79 22.65 -2.58
CA SER A 338 45.54 21.43 -2.86
C SER A 338 45.21 20.29 -1.90
N LEU A 339 44.96 20.58 -0.62
CA LEU A 339 44.62 19.54 0.37
C LEU A 339 43.17 19.06 0.29
N LYS A 340 42.21 19.94 -0.06
CA LYS A 340 40.77 19.61 -0.12
C LYS A 340 40.46 18.37 -0.96
N GLY A 341 41.15 18.21 -2.10
CA GLY A 341 40.90 17.11 -3.04
C GLY A 341 41.69 15.83 -2.77
N THR A 342 42.68 15.86 -1.88
CA THR A 342 43.67 14.79 -1.72
C THR A 342 43.40 13.95 -0.48
N SER A 343 43.62 12.63 -0.57
CA SER A 343 43.56 11.71 0.57
C SER A 343 44.79 11.84 1.49
N CYS A 344 44.91 12.96 2.18
CA CYS A 344 46.08 13.32 3.00
C CYS A 344 45.89 13.04 4.50
N LEU A 345 44.66 12.78 4.98
CA LEU A 345 44.37 12.58 6.40
C LEU A 345 44.26 11.11 6.76
N LYS A 346 45.06 10.65 7.72
CA LYS A 346 44.98 9.33 8.33
C LYS A 346 43.77 9.27 9.26
N THR A 347 42.94 8.28 9.03
CA THR A 347 41.76 7.97 9.84
C THR A 347 41.83 6.52 10.32
N ASN A 348 40.87 6.15 11.18
CA ASN A 348 40.55 4.76 11.51
C ASN A 348 40.21 3.90 10.27
N MET A 349 39.89 4.51 9.12
CA MET A 349 39.57 3.86 7.85
C MET A 349 40.63 4.08 6.74
N GLY A 350 41.89 4.31 7.13
CA GLY A 350 42.99 4.58 6.19
C GLY A 350 43.09 6.07 5.83
N PHE A 351 43.76 6.40 4.73
CA PHE A 351 43.91 7.79 4.28
C PHE A 351 42.67 8.24 3.49
N LYS A 352 42.08 9.37 3.91
CA LYS A 352 40.82 9.90 3.37
C LYS A 352 40.94 11.39 3.06
N LYS A 353 40.02 11.87 2.22
CA LYS A 353 39.93 13.29 1.86
C LYS A 353 39.42 14.08 3.06
N PRO A 354 39.90 15.32 3.28
CA PRO A 354 39.42 16.16 4.37
C PRO A 354 37.90 16.27 4.49
N SER A 355 37.18 16.40 3.37
CA SER A 355 35.70 16.50 3.35
C SER A 355 34.96 15.27 3.87
N GLU A 356 35.63 14.12 3.95
CA GLU A 356 35.08 12.86 4.45
C GLU A 356 35.45 12.60 5.92
N CYS A 357 36.37 13.41 6.46
CA CYS A 357 36.99 13.17 7.76
C CYS A 357 36.29 13.95 8.88
N PHE A 358 36.23 13.33 10.05
CA PHE A 358 35.70 13.92 11.28
C PHE A 358 36.81 14.08 12.32
N LEU A 359 36.86 15.24 12.97
CA LEU A 359 37.68 15.42 14.16
C LEU A 359 36.90 14.94 15.38
N TYR A 360 37.45 14.03 16.16
CA TYR A 360 36.80 13.52 17.37
C TYR A 360 36.70 14.62 18.43
N ASP A 361 35.49 14.86 18.93
CA ASP A 361 35.22 15.81 20.00
C ASP A 361 34.85 15.05 21.29
N GLN A 362 35.38 15.48 22.43
CA GLN A 362 35.16 14.76 23.70
C GLN A 362 33.70 14.79 24.17
N VAL A 363 32.91 15.77 23.73
CA VAL A 363 31.51 15.93 24.16
C VAL A 363 30.57 15.23 23.19
N TRP A 364 30.61 15.59 21.90
CA TRP A 364 29.68 15.07 20.90
C TRP A 364 30.23 13.97 20.00
N GLY A 365 31.52 13.65 20.09
CA GLY A 365 32.17 12.61 19.29
C GLY A 365 31.59 11.21 19.48
N CYS A 366 30.81 10.97 20.54
CA CYS A 366 30.07 9.72 20.73
C CYS A 366 29.16 9.34 19.55
N ILE A 367 28.74 10.31 18.74
CA ILE A 367 27.89 10.06 17.58
C ILE A 367 28.68 9.33 16.47
N LEU A 368 29.98 9.57 16.40
CA LEU A 368 30.89 8.96 15.42
C LEU A 368 31.17 7.50 15.78
N ASP A 369 31.05 7.14 17.06
CA ASP A 369 31.25 5.78 17.58
C ASP A 369 30.05 4.85 17.30
N VAL A 370 28.91 5.39 16.85
CA VAL A 370 27.70 4.60 16.55
C VAL A 370 27.89 3.72 15.32
N PHE A 371 28.62 4.20 14.31
CA PHE A 371 28.90 3.45 13.10
C PHE A 371 30.40 3.45 12.80
N SER A 372 30.97 2.27 12.62
CA SER A 372 32.38 2.09 12.24
C SER A 372 32.71 2.57 10.82
N SER A 373 31.72 3.04 10.05
CA SER A 373 31.87 3.51 8.66
C SER A 373 32.17 5.01 8.54
N LEU A 374 32.35 5.74 9.64
CA LEU A 374 32.71 7.15 9.63
C LEU A 374 34.24 7.31 9.79
N PRO A 375 34.92 8.02 8.84
CA PRO A 375 36.35 8.24 8.93
C PRO A 375 36.71 9.27 10.01
N VAL A 376 37.08 8.80 11.19
CA VAL A 376 37.52 9.65 12.30
C VAL A 376 39.04 9.80 12.24
N ILE A 377 39.53 11.04 12.35
CA ILE A 377 40.96 11.36 12.36
C ILE A 377 41.66 10.58 13.48
N ASP A 378 42.75 9.90 13.13
CA ASP A 378 43.51 9.08 14.06
C ASP A 378 44.39 9.95 14.96
N HIS A 379 43.87 10.31 16.12
CA HIS A 379 44.61 11.10 17.10
C HIS A 379 45.83 10.36 17.68
N LYS A 380 45.89 9.02 17.61
CA LYS A 380 47.10 8.27 18.02
C LYS A 380 48.23 8.47 17.01
N PHE A 381 47.88 8.58 15.72
CA PHE A 381 48.83 8.88 14.66
C PHE A 381 49.32 10.33 14.71
N TYR A 382 48.43 11.31 14.93
CA TYR A 382 48.79 12.74 14.89
C TYR A 382 49.19 13.36 16.25
N GLY A 383 48.89 12.69 17.36
CA GLY A 383 49.02 13.21 18.72
C GLY A 383 48.05 14.35 19.05
N GLU A 384 48.07 14.81 20.30
CA GLU A 384 47.16 15.85 20.83
C GLU A 384 47.27 17.21 20.10
N LYS A 385 48.39 17.47 19.42
CA LYS A 385 48.63 18.73 18.69
C LYS A 385 47.59 18.99 17.61
N ILE A 386 46.99 17.94 17.02
CA ILE A 386 46.00 18.06 15.95
C ILE A 386 44.76 18.86 16.38
N PHE A 387 44.35 18.74 17.64
CA PHE A 387 43.17 19.43 18.18
C PHE A 387 43.38 20.95 18.25
N SER A 388 44.62 21.42 18.35
CA SER A 388 44.94 22.85 18.31
C SER A 388 44.64 23.49 16.94
N TYR A 389 44.57 22.69 15.86
CA TYR A 389 44.41 23.16 14.49
C TYR A 389 42.96 23.10 13.98
N LYS A 390 41.95 23.08 14.87
CA LYS A 390 40.53 22.95 14.52
C LYS A 390 40.08 23.93 13.40
N ALA A 391 40.49 25.19 13.47
CA ALA A 391 40.15 26.20 12.46
C ALA A 391 40.77 25.91 11.07
N GLN A 392 42.02 25.45 11.05
CA GLN A 392 42.73 25.10 9.82
C GLN A 392 42.15 23.83 9.19
N LEU A 393 41.83 22.83 10.03
CA LEU A 393 41.16 21.60 9.60
C LEU A 393 39.77 21.89 9.00
N ARG A 394 38.99 22.80 9.61
CA ARG A 394 37.73 23.29 9.04
C ARG A 394 37.94 23.93 7.65
N LYS A 395 38.98 24.76 7.48
CA LYS A 395 39.27 25.46 6.21
C LYS A 395 39.57 24.50 5.05
N ILE A 396 40.17 23.33 5.33
CA ILE A 396 40.41 22.28 4.33
C ILE A 396 39.23 21.31 4.17
N GLY A 397 38.15 21.46 4.93
CA GLY A 397 36.91 20.70 4.77
C GLY A 397 36.66 19.59 5.80
N VAL A 398 37.50 19.44 6.83
CA VAL A 398 37.24 18.48 7.92
C VAL A 398 36.01 18.91 8.71
N VAL A 399 35.17 17.93 9.03
CA VAL A 399 33.98 18.13 9.86
C VAL A 399 34.42 18.21 11.32
N VAL A 400 34.34 19.42 11.89
CA VAL A 400 34.79 19.71 13.27
C VAL A 400 33.66 20.23 14.17
N ASP A 401 32.47 20.43 13.60
CA ASP A 401 31.31 21.01 14.27
C ASP A 401 30.15 20.01 14.32
N PHE A 402 29.43 20.04 15.44
CA PHE A 402 28.34 19.10 15.70
C PHE A 402 27.21 19.16 14.66
N GLU A 403 26.79 20.36 14.24
CA GLU A 403 25.67 20.52 13.31
C GLU A 403 25.95 19.85 11.95
N GLU A 404 27.15 20.05 11.41
CA GLU A 404 27.57 19.45 10.15
C GLU A 404 27.78 17.94 10.30
N ALA A 405 28.35 17.50 11.44
CA ALA A 405 28.49 16.09 11.75
C ALA A 405 27.14 15.37 11.80
N VAL A 406 26.12 16.00 12.41
CA VAL A 406 24.77 15.43 12.49
C VAL A 406 24.09 15.38 11.12
N LYS A 407 24.32 16.34 10.21
CA LYS A 407 23.75 16.29 8.84
C LYS A 407 24.26 15.07 8.08
N ILE A 408 25.56 14.79 8.14
CA ILE A 408 26.15 13.62 7.48
C ILE A 408 25.72 12.34 8.19
N PHE A 409 25.76 12.32 9.54
CA PHE A 409 25.29 11.20 10.34
C PHE A 409 23.82 10.86 10.06
N ALA A 410 22.95 11.85 9.93
CA ALA A 410 21.53 11.67 9.63
C ALA A 410 21.30 10.95 8.31
N SER A 411 22.11 11.29 7.29
CA SER A 411 22.07 10.64 5.98
C SER A 411 22.53 9.18 6.07
N LEU A 412 23.62 8.94 6.80
CA LEU A 412 24.11 7.58 7.07
C LEU A 412 23.12 6.76 7.90
N PHE A 413 22.51 7.36 8.93
CA PHE A 413 21.50 6.73 9.78
C PHE A 413 20.30 6.27 8.95
N LYS A 414 19.80 7.11 8.04
CA LYS A 414 18.74 6.73 7.07
C LYS A 414 19.18 5.55 6.21
N GLN A 415 20.38 5.62 5.63
CA GLN A 415 20.90 4.55 4.79
C GLN A 415 20.97 3.22 5.54
N LYS A 416 21.53 3.23 6.76
CA LYS A 416 21.66 2.04 7.62
C LYS A 416 20.30 1.47 8.03
N ALA A 417 19.31 2.33 8.27
CA ALA A 417 17.95 1.93 8.63
C ALA A 417 17.25 1.26 7.45
N SER A 418 17.36 1.83 6.24
CA SER A 418 16.83 1.25 5.01
C SER A 418 17.45 -0.11 4.67
N GLN A 419 18.73 -0.31 5.01
CA GLN A 419 19.44 -1.57 4.81
C GLN A 419 19.21 -2.60 5.94
N THR A 420 18.38 -2.29 6.94
CA THR A 420 18.16 -3.14 8.13
C THR A 420 19.46 -3.54 8.87
N SER A 421 20.46 -2.67 8.82
CA SER A 421 21.84 -2.92 9.30
C SER A 421 22.11 -2.34 10.69
N PHE A 422 21.09 -2.33 11.56
CA PHE A 422 21.17 -1.83 12.93
C PHE A 422 21.37 -2.98 13.92
N TYR A 423 22.62 -3.33 14.17
CA TYR A 423 22.99 -4.32 15.17
C TYR A 423 22.83 -3.79 16.59
N LYS A 424 22.89 -4.70 17.57
CA LYS A 424 22.80 -4.41 19.00
C LYS A 424 23.75 -3.28 19.41
N GLU A 425 25.00 -3.37 18.98
CA GLU A 425 26.07 -2.44 19.33
C GLU A 425 25.75 -1.03 18.84
N ASN A 426 25.24 -0.90 17.61
CA ASN A 426 24.87 0.40 17.02
C ASN A 426 23.75 1.06 17.83
N VAL A 427 22.72 0.29 18.20
CA VAL A 427 21.59 0.78 19.00
C VAL A 427 22.06 1.23 20.39
N MET A 428 22.87 0.41 21.06
CA MET A 428 23.38 0.74 22.38
C MET A 428 24.32 1.94 22.36
N SER A 429 25.23 2.03 21.38
CA SER A 429 26.10 3.18 21.19
C SER A 429 25.30 4.46 20.92
N PHE A 430 24.24 4.37 20.12
CA PHE A 430 23.37 5.52 19.85
C PHE A 430 22.62 5.99 21.10
N LEU A 431 22.02 5.06 21.87
CA LEU A 431 21.32 5.40 23.12
C LEU A 431 22.28 5.95 24.18
N SER A 432 23.49 5.38 24.28
CA SER A 432 24.58 5.89 25.12
C SER A 432 24.99 7.30 24.71
N CYS A 433 25.08 7.59 23.41
CA CYS A 433 25.36 8.93 22.94
C CYS A 433 24.21 9.91 23.25
N CYS A 434 22.96 9.50 23.07
CA CYS A 434 21.79 10.29 23.48
C CYS A 434 21.84 10.65 24.98
N ARG A 435 22.28 9.72 25.83
CA ARG A 435 22.49 9.95 27.26
C ARG A 435 23.60 10.97 27.52
N LYS A 436 24.77 10.81 26.87
CA LYS A 436 25.93 11.71 27.04
C LYS A 436 25.61 13.15 26.60
N LEU A 437 24.85 13.31 25.53
CA LEU A 437 24.44 14.63 25.02
C LEU A 437 23.35 15.29 25.87
N LYS A 438 22.59 14.51 26.65
CA LYS A 438 21.51 15.02 27.49
C LYS A 438 22.08 15.94 28.58
N GLY A 439 21.65 17.19 28.57
CA GLY A 439 22.13 18.21 29.54
C GLY A 439 23.31 19.05 29.04
N THR A 440 23.80 18.80 27.82
CA THR A 440 24.79 19.65 27.14
C THR A 440 24.09 20.67 26.22
N ASP A 441 24.85 21.64 25.71
CA ASP A 441 24.37 22.61 24.70
C ASP A 441 24.11 21.96 23.32
N TYR A 442 24.61 20.74 23.10
CA TYR A 442 24.45 20.01 21.85
C TYR A 442 23.11 19.30 21.78
N ARG A 443 22.20 19.83 20.97
CA ARG A 443 20.87 19.25 20.72
C ARG A 443 20.74 18.79 19.28
N PHE A 444 20.17 17.59 19.10
CA PHE A 444 19.85 17.12 17.76
C PHE A 444 18.88 18.07 17.05
N PRO A 445 19.15 18.45 15.79
CA PRO A 445 18.23 19.26 15.00
C PRO A 445 16.83 18.63 14.91
N PRO A 446 15.75 19.42 14.76
CA PRO A 446 14.38 18.90 14.61
C PRO A 446 14.23 17.89 13.46
N ASP A 447 14.93 18.13 12.35
CA ASP A 447 14.94 17.24 11.18
C ASP A 447 15.49 15.86 11.54
N PHE A 448 16.60 15.82 12.28
CA PHE A 448 17.17 14.55 12.71
C PHE A 448 16.32 13.84 13.77
N SER A 449 15.70 14.60 14.69
CA SER A 449 14.74 14.05 15.65
C SER A 449 13.56 13.37 14.95
N THR A 450 13.10 13.93 13.83
CA THR A 450 12.05 13.34 12.99
C THR A 450 12.52 12.06 12.29
N ILE A 451 13.77 12.04 11.82
CA ILE A 451 14.41 10.85 11.23
C ILE A 451 14.46 9.71 12.25
N ILE A 452 14.98 9.96 13.45
CA ILE A 452 15.08 8.95 14.51
C ILE A 452 13.69 8.37 14.84
N ARG A 453 12.67 9.21 14.95
CA ARG A 453 11.30 8.77 15.32
C ARG A 453 10.59 7.96 14.24
N ASN A 454 10.92 8.18 12.97
CA ASN A 454 10.19 7.63 11.82
C ASN A 454 10.92 6.51 11.09
N GLN A 455 12.25 6.42 11.18
CA GLN A 455 13.01 5.35 10.54
C GLN A 455 12.89 4.04 11.32
N LYS A 456 12.97 2.92 10.60
CA LYS A 456 12.88 1.56 11.18
C LYS A 456 14.26 1.07 11.62
N TRP A 457 14.60 1.25 12.90
CA TRP A 457 15.93 0.90 13.43
C TRP A 457 15.90 0.16 14.78
N LEU A 458 14.73 -0.03 15.39
CA LEU A 458 14.55 -0.86 16.59
C LEU A 458 13.92 -2.20 16.23
N TYR A 459 14.56 -3.29 16.60
CA TYR A 459 14.06 -4.64 16.38
C TYR A 459 13.03 -5.03 17.46
N THR A 460 11.97 -5.71 17.04
CA THR A 460 10.84 -6.07 17.90
C THR A 460 10.63 -7.57 17.94
N LYS A 461 9.98 -8.08 19.00
CA LYS A 461 9.60 -9.50 19.14
C LYS A 461 8.64 -10.00 18.05
N VAL A 462 8.03 -9.09 17.28
CA VAL A 462 7.22 -9.42 16.11
C VAL A 462 8.10 -9.83 14.90
N GLY A 463 9.43 -9.77 15.04
CA GLY A 463 10.39 -10.29 14.06
C GLY A 463 10.83 -9.29 12.99
N CYS A 464 10.58 -7.99 13.20
CA CYS A 464 10.98 -6.96 12.25
C CYS A 464 11.47 -5.66 12.92
N TYR A 465 12.23 -4.87 12.15
CA TYR A 465 12.61 -3.50 12.53
C TYR A 465 11.42 -2.57 12.39
N MET A 466 11.13 -1.81 13.45
CA MET A 466 10.08 -0.82 13.52
C MET A 466 10.62 0.55 13.89
N CYS A 467 9.80 1.57 13.63
CA CYS A 467 10.12 2.93 14.04
C CYS A 467 9.80 3.12 15.52
N PRO A 468 10.61 3.88 16.29
CA PRO A 468 10.44 4.02 17.73
C PRO A 468 9.02 4.40 18.17
N LYS A 469 8.35 5.28 17.43
CA LYS A 469 6.96 5.70 17.71
C LYS A 469 5.93 4.55 17.65
N LYS A 470 6.30 3.42 17.05
CA LYS A 470 5.53 2.18 16.93
C LYS A 470 6.08 1.04 17.79
N CYS A 471 7.09 1.29 18.63
CA CYS A 471 7.67 0.28 19.51
C CYS A 471 7.21 0.47 20.95
N ILE A 472 7.16 -0.62 21.70
CA ILE A 472 6.84 -0.63 23.12
C ILE A 472 8.01 -1.24 23.89
N LEU A 473 8.47 -0.60 24.95
CA LEU A 473 9.36 -1.23 25.92
C LEU A 473 8.49 -2.06 26.87
N TYR A 474 8.72 -3.38 26.91
CA TYR A 474 7.95 -4.28 27.76
C TYR A 474 8.04 -3.88 29.24
N GLY A 475 7.01 -4.19 30.01
CA GLY A 475 6.95 -3.88 31.44
C GLY A 475 5.87 -4.69 32.14
N PRO A 476 5.84 -4.70 33.48
CA PRO A 476 4.92 -5.54 34.24
C PRO A 476 3.44 -5.28 33.90
N GLU A 477 3.07 -4.02 33.64
CA GLU A 477 1.72 -3.60 33.23
C GLU A 477 1.23 -4.28 31.94
N TRP A 478 2.16 -4.72 31.08
CA TRP A 478 1.85 -5.34 29.79
C TRP A 478 1.63 -6.85 29.88
N LYS A 479 2.01 -7.49 31.00
CA LYS A 479 1.99 -8.95 31.14
C LYS A 479 0.62 -9.55 30.82
N SER A 480 -0.43 -9.02 31.43
CA SER A 480 -1.79 -9.53 31.29
C SER A 480 -2.37 -9.31 29.89
N ILE A 481 -2.12 -8.16 29.25
CA ILE A 481 -2.62 -7.87 27.90
C ILE A 481 -1.81 -8.59 26.81
N SER A 482 -0.54 -8.89 27.06
CA SER A 482 0.36 -9.53 26.08
C SER A 482 -0.02 -10.98 25.73
N SER A 483 -0.82 -11.66 26.55
CA SER A 483 -1.33 -13.01 26.24
C SER A 483 -2.42 -13.03 25.16
N ILE A 484 -3.05 -11.88 24.91
CA ILE A 484 -4.16 -11.71 23.94
C ILE A 484 -3.86 -10.65 22.87
N THR A 485 -2.61 -10.21 22.79
CA THR A 485 -2.14 -9.21 21.81
C THR A 485 -0.76 -9.57 21.28
N ARG A 486 -0.50 -9.23 20.02
CA ARG A 486 0.85 -9.24 19.43
C ARG A 486 1.43 -7.83 19.37
N LEU A 487 1.69 -7.26 20.54
CA LEU A 487 2.24 -5.92 20.66
C LEU A 487 3.71 -5.86 20.18
N PRO A 488 4.13 -4.74 19.56
CA PRO A 488 5.48 -4.54 19.02
C PRO A 488 6.50 -4.24 20.13
N PHE A 489 6.69 -5.20 21.04
CA PHE A 489 7.69 -5.07 22.09
C PHE A 489 9.10 -5.08 21.51
N ILE A 490 9.97 -4.19 21.98
CA ILE A 490 11.41 -4.26 21.70
C ILE A 490 11.93 -5.63 22.14
N ASP A 491 12.76 -6.24 21.29
CA ASP A 491 13.31 -7.57 21.58
C ASP A 491 14.41 -7.51 22.65
N ASP A 492 14.00 -7.71 23.89
CA ASP A 492 14.84 -7.75 25.08
C ASP A 492 15.47 -9.13 25.34
N SER A 493 15.36 -10.08 24.40
CA SER A 493 16.06 -11.37 24.53
C SER A 493 17.57 -11.17 24.36
N ASP A 494 18.37 -12.05 24.96
CA ASP A 494 19.84 -11.99 24.88
C ASP A 494 20.37 -12.10 23.44
N LYS A 495 19.57 -12.70 22.55
CA LYS A 495 19.85 -12.80 21.11
C LYS A 495 19.88 -11.44 20.41
N PHE A 496 19.09 -10.47 20.89
CA PHE A 496 19.02 -9.12 20.36
C PHE A 496 19.54 -8.13 21.40
N TYR A 497 18.68 -7.35 22.05
CA TYR A 497 19.15 -6.26 22.90
C TYR A 497 19.51 -6.69 24.33
N GLY A 498 18.94 -7.78 24.83
CA GLY A 498 19.10 -8.21 26.22
C GLY A 498 18.49 -7.23 27.24
N THR A 499 18.67 -7.52 28.52
CA THR A 499 18.09 -6.72 29.62
C THR A 499 18.73 -5.33 29.78
N THR A 500 19.91 -5.09 29.19
CA THR A 500 20.57 -3.77 29.23
C THR A 500 19.78 -2.68 28.50
N ILE A 501 18.84 -3.03 27.63
CA ILE A 501 17.97 -2.05 26.95
C ILE A 501 17.10 -1.27 27.94
N TYR A 502 16.77 -1.86 29.08
CA TYR A 502 15.97 -1.25 30.14
C TYR A 502 16.70 -0.09 30.83
N GLU A 503 18.04 -0.11 30.84
CA GLU A 503 18.84 1.00 31.37
C GLU A 503 18.59 2.29 30.59
N TYR A 504 18.23 2.20 29.31
CA TYR A 504 17.98 3.33 28.40
C TYR A 504 16.51 3.74 28.29
N LYS A 505 15.67 3.40 29.28
CA LYS A 505 14.23 3.71 29.28
C LYS A 505 13.94 5.20 29.01
N SER A 506 14.74 6.12 29.57
CA SER A 506 14.51 7.56 29.41
C SER A 506 14.81 8.05 27.98
N GLU A 507 15.87 7.52 27.39
CA GLU A 507 16.33 7.80 26.04
C GLU A 507 15.36 7.22 25.01
N LEU A 508 14.90 5.98 25.22
CA LEU A 508 13.86 5.33 24.43
C LEU A 508 12.55 6.13 24.45
N LYS A 509 12.12 6.63 25.62
CA LYS A 509 10.94 7.51 25.75
C LYS A 509 11.11 8.80 24.94
N ASN A 510 12.30 9.42 24.96
CA ASN A 510 12.58 10.65 24.22
C ASN A 510 12.55 10.47 22.69
N VAL A 511 13.01 9.31 22.20
CA VAL A 511 12.95 8.96 20.77
C VAL A 511 11.58 8.44 20.34
N GLY A 512 10.60 8.34 21.24
CA GLY A 512 9.20 8.06 20.93
C GLY A 512 8.70 6.65 21.26
N VAL A 513 9.53 5.80 21.88
CA VAL A 513 9.11 4.48 22.35
C VAL A 513 8.12 4.61 23.50
N VAL A 514 7.06 3.82 23.46
CA VAL A 514 6.10 3.76 24.57
C VAL A 514 6.68 2.92 25.70
N THR A 515 6.65 3.48 26.90
CA THR A 515 7.24 2.85 28.11
C THR A 515 6.23 2.60 29.23
N GLU A 516 4.99 3.06 29.07
CA GLU A 516 3.90 3.02 30.06
C GLU A 516 2.60 2.64 29.33
N LEU A 517 1.76 1.80 29.95
CA LEU A 517 0.55 1.27 29.32
C LEU A 517 -0.41 2.37 28.84
N LYS A 518 -0.65 3.38 29.68
CA LYS A 518 -1.54 4.51 29.37
C LYS A 518 -1.20 5.23 28.05
N ASN A 519 0.08 5.31 27.68
CA ASN A 519 0.52 5.98 26.46
C ASN A 519 0.48 5.04 25.22
N GLY A 520 0.30 3.73 25.45
CA GLY A 520 0.30 2.70 24.43
C GLY A 520 -1.03 2.00 24.21
N VAL A 521 -2.09 2.42 24.92
CA VAL A 521 -3.45 1.89 24.73
C VAL A 521 -3.87 1.93 23.25
N ARG A 522 -3.44 2.96 22.51
CA ARG A 522 -3.67 3.10 21.06
C ARG A 522 -3.17 1.94 20.18
N PHE A 523 -2.24 1.11 20.65
CA PHE A 523 -1.73 -0.05 19.90
C PHE A 523 -2.64 -1.27 20.04
N VAL A 524 -3.44 -1.35 21.10
CA VAL A 524 -4.23 -2.54 21.42
C VAL A 524 -5.21 -2.91 20.30
N PRO A 525 -5.97 -1.96 19.70
CA PRO A 525 -6.89 -2.30 18.60
C PRO A 525 -6.21 -2.96 17.40
N GLU A 526 -5.08 -2.41 16.95
CA GLU A 526 -4.32 -2.90 15.78
C GLU A 526 -3.50 -4.16 16.07
N CYS A 527 -3.28 -4.50 17.35
CA CYS A 527 -2.43 -5.62 17.76
C CYS A 527 -3.19 -6.74 18.48
N LEU A 528 -4.52 -6.65 18.59
CA LEU A 528 -5.35 -7.70 19.19
C LEU A 528 -5.21 -9.01 18.41
N ASP A 529 -4.84 -10.09 19.11
CA ASP A 529 -4.75 -11.44 18.55
C ASP A 529 -5.04 -12.46 19.66
N PHE A 530 -6.29 -12.90 19.72
CA PHE A 530 -6.71 -13.91 20.69
C PHE A 530 -6.11 -15.28 20.37
N PRO A 531 -5.74 -16.07 21.40
CA PRO A 531 -5.23 -17.42 21.20
C PRO A 531 -6.28 -18.32 20.55
N SER A 532 -5.84 -19.26 19.70
CA SER A 532 -6.75 -20.21 19.04
C SER A 532 -7.54 -21.07 20.02
N ASN A 533 -6.96 -21.36 21.19
CA ASN A 533 -7.66 -21.99 22.30
C ASN A 533 -8.04 -20.94 23.37
N PRO A 534 -9.33 -20.57 23.46
CA PRO A 534 -9.76 -19.48 24.35
C PRO A 534 -9.71 -19.85 25.84
N SER A 535 -9.58 -21.13 26.21
CA SER A 535 -9.43 -21.53 27.62
C SER A 535 -8.13 -21.06 28.27
N THR A 536 -7.17 -20.60 27.47
CA THR A 536 -5.91 -20.00 27.94
C THR A 536 -6.05 -18.53 28.37
N ILE A 537 -7.19 -17.90 28.08
CA ILE A 537 -7.46 -16.51 28.41
C ILE A 537 -7.83 -16.43 29.89
N THR A 538 -7.04 -15.69 30.66
CA THR A 538 -7.28 -15.49 32.10
C THR A 538 -8.19 -14.28 32.36
N PRO A 539 -8.83 -14.19 33.53
CA PRO A 539 -9.61 -13.01 33.92
C PRO A 539 -8.80 -11.72 33.88
N GLU A 540 -7.52 -11.76 34.29
CA GLU A 540 -6.63 -10.60 34.29
C GLU A 540 -6.41 -10.03 32.89
N SER A 541 -6.28 -10.89 31.88
CA SER A 541 -6.15 -10.46 30.47
C SER A 541 -7.38 -9.73 29.98
N VAL A 542 -8.57 -10.25 30.32
CA VAL A 542 -9.85 -9.61 30.00
C VAL A 542 -9.98 -8.26 30.71
N PHE A 543 -9.67 -8.19 32.00
CA PHE A 543 -9.70 -6.92 32.72
C PHE A 543 -8.72 -5.91 32.15
N SER A 544 -7.50 -6.31 31.78
CA SER A 544 -6.55 -5.42 31.13
C SER A 544 -7.06 -4.91 29.77
N LEU A 545 -7.76 -5.73 28.99
CA LEU A 545 -8.40 -5.30 27.74
C LEU A 545 -9.52 -4.30 28.00
N LEU A 546 -10.37 -4.56 28.99
CA LEU A 546 -11.48 -3.67 29.36
C LEU A 546 -10.96 -2.33 29.94
N GLU A 547 -9.87 -2.34 30.70
CA GLU A 547 -9.20 -1.11 31.17
C GLU A 547 -8.59 -0.31 30.01
N CYS A 548 -8.05 -1.00 28.98
CA CYS A 548 -7.62 -0.36 27.75
C CYS A 548 -8.81 0.27 27.01
N ILE A 549 -9.92 -0.46 26.85
CA ILE A 549 -11.15 0.05 26.21
C ILE A 549 -11.71 1.24 26.99
N ARG A 550 -11.78 1.17 28.33
CA ARG A 550 -12.16 2.30 29.19
C ARG A 550 -11.33 3.54 28.90
N SER A 551 -10.01 3.37 28.80
CA SER A 551 -9.08 4.46 28.51
C SER A 551 -9.35 5.05 27.12
N LEU A 552 -9.53 4.22 26.09
CA LEU A 552 -9.88 4.66 24.73
C LEU A 552 -11.21 5.42 24.67
N LEU A 553 -12.22 4.97 25.42
CA LEU A 553 -13.54 5.61 25.50
C LEU A 553 -13.48 6.94 26.27
N SER A 554 -12.63 7.05 27.30
CA SER A 554 -12.48 8.26 28.12
C SER A 554 -11.69 9.39 27.43
N GLU A 555 -10.80 9.07 26.47
CA GLU A 555 -9.99 10.07 25.75
C GLU A 555 -10.74 10.86 24.66
N HIS A 556 -12.07 10.68 24.52
CA HIS A 556 -12.95 11.40 23.58
C HIS A 556 -12.51 11.40 22.09
N LYS A 557 -11.70 10.43 21.62
CA LYS A 557 -11.15 10.46 20.25
C LYS A 557 -11.22 9.18 19.41
N LEU A 558 -11.62 8.03 19.95
CA LEU A 558 -11.72 6.79 19.18
C LEU A 558 -13.05 6.10 19.46
N SER A 559 -13.99 6.18 18.51
CA SER A 559 -15.07 5.18 18.43
C SER A 559 -14.45 3.83 18.11
N ILE A 560 -14.99 2.75 18.68
CA ILE A 560 -14.63 1.38 18.25
C ILE A 560 -15.01 1.28 16.77
N ASP A 561 -14.00 1.37 15.91
CA ASP A 561 -14.15 1.27 14.46
C ASP A 561 -14.49 -0.18 14.04
N ASP A 562 -14.91 -0.35 12.79
CA ASP A 562 -15.36 -1.65 12.30
C ASP A 562 -14.23 -2.70 12.28
N GLU A 563 -12.98 -2.28 12.10
CA GLU A 563 -11.82 -3.18 12.12
C GLU A 563 -11.52 -3.69 13.54
N PHE A 564 -11.61 -2.83 14.55
CA PHE A 564 -11.48 -3.24 15.95
C PHE A 564 -12.64 -4.14 16.38
N LYS A 565 -13.89 -3.84 15.98
CA LYS A 565 -15.04 -4.72 16.19
C LYS A 565 -14.82 -6.11 15.60
N LYS A 566 -14.37 -6.18 14.35
CA LYS A 566 -14.09 -7.44 13.66
C LYS A 566 -13.07 -8.31 14.40
N ARG A 567 -12.07 -7.70 15.04
CA ARG A 567 -11.08 -8.42 15.87
C ARG A 567 -11.67 -8.87 17.21
N LEU A 568 -12.60 -8.10 17.77
CA LEU A 568 -13.33 -8.44 19.00
C LEU A 568 -14.37 -9.54 18.80
N SER A 569 -14.88 -9.76 17.59
CA SER A 569 -15.85 -10.82 17.23
C SER A 569 -15.30 -12.26 17.33
N ARG A 570 -14.16 -12.48 17.97
CA ARG A 570 -13.65 -13.83 18.29
C ARG A 570 -14.21 -14.33 19.61
N ASN A 571 -14.14 -15.64 19.84
CA ASN A 571 -14.58 -16.25 21.09
C ASN A 571 -13.55 -16.00 22.20
N TRP A 572 -13.75 -14.97 23.03
CA TRP A 572 -12.79 -14.63 24.10
C TRP A 572 -13.43 -14.32 25.46
N LEU A 573 -14.74 -14.04 25.50
CA LEU A 573 -15.46 -13.89 26.76
C LEU A 573 -15.99 -15.24 27.23
N LYS A 574 -15.70 -15.60 28.48
CA LYS A 574 -16.22 -16.81 29.09
C LYS A 574 -17.65 -16.59 29.58
N THR A 575 -18.55 -17.46 29.15
CA THR A 575 -19.95 -17.51 29.58
C THR A 575 -20.24 -18.88 30.18
N HIS A 576 -21.39 -19.02 30.85
CA HIS A 576 -21.89 -20.33 31.28
C HIS A 576 -22.21 -21.27 30.09
N ALA A 577 -22.26 -20.74 28.87
CA ALA A 577 -22.43 -21.48 27.61
C ALA A 577 -21.13 -21.55 26.77
N GLY A 578 -19.96 -21.53 27.42
CA GLY A 578 -18.64 -21.60 26.78
C GLY A 578 -18.03 -20.24 26.44
N TYR A 579 -16.90 -20.22 25.72
CA TYR A 579 -16.29 -18.98 25.25
C TYR A 579 -17.01 -18.47 24.00
N ARG A 580 -17.42 -17.20 24.02
CA ARG A 580 -18.26 -16.58 22.98
C ARG A 580 -17.75 -15.19 22.60
N PRO A 581 -18.12 -14.68 21.42
CA PRO A 581 -17.84 -13.31 21.05
C PRO A 581 -18.76 -12.34 21.82
N PRO A 582 -18.36 -11.08 22.03
CA PRO A 582 -19.13 -10.11 22.80
C PRO A 582 -20.58 -9.97 22.36
N GLU A 583 -20.83 -9.90 21.06
CA GLU A 583 -22.17 -9.82 20.47
C GLU A 583 -23.06 -11.02 20.78
N SER A 584 -22.50 -12.14 21.25
CA SER A 584 -23.23 -13.36 21.65
C SER A 584 -23.21 -13.63 23.15
N CYS A 585 -22.90 -12.60 23.95
CA CYS A 585 -22.84 -12.68 25.41
C CYS A 585 -23.90 -11.78 26.05
N LEU A 586 -24.44 -12.23 27.18
CA LEU A 586 -25.32 -11.44 28.04
C LEU A 586 -24.60 -11.08 29.34
N LEU A 587 -24.80 -9.86 29.85
CA LEU A 587 -24.34 -9.50 31.19
C LEU A 587 -25.47 -9.71 32.19
N PHE A 588 -25.30 -10.63 33.13
CA PHE A 588 -26.30 -10.89 34.16
C PHE A 588 -26.38 -9.72 35.14
N ASP A 589 -27.57 -9.17 35.33
CA ASP A 589 -27.87 -8.08 36.25
C ASP A 589 -29.16 -8.39 37.04
N SER A 590 -29.56 -7.49 37.94
CA SER A 590 -30.76 -7.68 38.76
C SER A 590 -32.06 -7.79 37.94
N LYS A 591 -32.10 -7.26 36.72
CA LYS A 591 -33.28 -7.32 35.85
C LYS A 591 -33.44 -8.72 35.23
N TRP A 592 -32.34 -9.42 34.96
CA TRP A 592 -32.37 -10.79 34.45
C TRP A 592 -32.82 -11.82 35.51
N SER A 593 -32.64 -11.50 36.79
CA SER A 593 -32.96 -12.41 37.90
C SER A 593 -34.43 -12.77 38.06
N SER A 594 -35.35 -11.98 37.50
CA SER A 594 -36.79 -12.32 37.48
C SER A 594 -37.15 -13.42 36.48
N PHE A 595 -36.26 -13.69 35.52
CA PHE A 595 -36.52 -14.63 34.42
C PHE A 595 -35.59 -15.85 34.43
N PHE A 596 -34.32 -15.64 34.78
CA PHE A 596 -33.26 -16.63 34.59
C PHE A 596 -32.31 -16.70 35.78
N ASN A 597 -31.71 -17.87 35.97
CA ASN A 597 -30.47 -18.01 36.72
C ASN A 597 -29.26 -17.71 35.81
N PRO A 598 -28.09 -17.37 36.37
CA PRO A 598 -26.88 -17.11 35.57
C PRO A 598 -26.50 -18.25 34.60
N THR A 599 -26.86 -19.50 34.93
CA THR A 599 -26.56 -20.68 34.10
C THR A 599 -27.59 -20.96 33.00
N ASP A 600 -28.73 -20.25 32.98
CA ASP A 600 -29.85 -20.59 32.10
C ASP A 600 -29.66 -20.06 30.66
N GLY A 601 -28.61 -19.27 30.40
CA GLY A 601 -28.31 -18.71 29.08
C GLY A 601 -26.82 -18.37 28.90
N PRO A 602 -26.45 -17.69 27.79
CA PRO A 602 -25.06 -17.32 27.48
C PRO A 602 -24.61 -16.10 28.30
N PHE A 603 -24.88 -16.10 29.60
CA PHE A 603 -24.46 -15.06 30.51
C PHE A 603 -22.97 -15.18 30.82
N ILE A 604 -22.29 -14.02 30.90
CA ILE A 604 -20.88 -13.94 31.31
C ILE A 604 -20.72 -14.63 32.67
N ASP A 605 -19.73 -15.53 32.74
CA ASP A 605 -19.48 -16.37 33.90
C ASP A 605 -18.92 -15.54 35.06
N ALA A 606 -19.81 -15.14 35.97
CA ALA A 606 -19.47 -14.32 37.11
C ALA A 606 -18.59 -15.06 38.13
N ASP A 607 -18.63 -16.41 38.17
CA ASP A 607 -17.78 -17.21 39.05
C ASP A 607 -16.33 -17.19 38.55
N PHE A 608 -16.14 -17.16 37.22
CA PHE A 608 -14.82 -17.06 36.61
C PHE A 608 -14.20 -15.67 36.73
N TYR A 609 -14.97 -14.60 36.47
CA TYR A 609 -14.46 -13.23 36.50
C TYR A 609 -14.55 -12.55 37.88
N GLY A 610 -15.40 -13.05 38.77
CA GLY A 610 -15.75 -12.40 40.03
C GLY A 610 -16.60 -11.12 39.83
N PRO A 611 -16.98 -10.44 40.93
CA PRO A 611 -17.89 -9.29 40.88
C PRO A 611 -17.30 -8.08 40.14
N LYS A 612 -15.97 -8.03 39.95
CA LYS A 612 -15.27 -6.94 39.26
C LYS A 612 -15.79 -6.73 37.82
N ILE A 613 -16.26 -7.77 37.14
CA ILE A 613 -16.73 -7.69 35.75
C ILE A 613 -17.90 -6.71 35.57
N THR A 614 -18.78 -6.63 36.57
CA THR A 614 -19.93 -5.70 36.55
C THR A 614 -19.51 -4.24 36.54
N SER A 615 -18.33 -3.90 37.10
CA SER A 615 -17.79 -2.54 37.05
C SER A 615 -17.39 -2.08 35.63
N PHE A 616 -17.32 -3.01 34.67
CA PHE A 616 -17.02 -2.74 33.25
C PHE A 616 -18.25 -2.75 32.35
N GLN A 617 -19.46 -2.57 32.91
CA GLN A 617 -20.71 -2.59 32.17
C GLN A 617 -20.72 -1.68 30.93
N LYS A 618 -20.17 -0.46 31.04
CA LYS A 618 -20.12 0.50 29.92
C LYS A 618 -19.21 0.00 28.78
N GLU A 619 -18.06 -0.56 29.14
CA GLU A 619 -17.07 -1.09 28.20
C GLU A 619 -17.60 -2.36 27.52
N LEU A 620 -18.24 -3.26 28.28
CA LEU A 620 -18.87 -4.47 27.77
C LEU A 620 -19.99 -4.13 26.78
N ASN A 621 -20.84 -3.15 27.10
CA ASN A 621 -21.86 -2.65 26.16
C ASN A 621 -21.23 -2.11 24.87
N ALA A 622 -20.14 -1.35 24.98
CA ALA A 622 -19.48 -0.73 23.84
C ALA A 622 -18.91 -1.78 22.87
N VAL A 623 -18.39 -2.90 23.39
CA VAL A 623 -17.87 -3.99 22.55
C VAL A 623 -18.94 -4.94 22.01
N GLY A 624 -20.21 -4.78 22.41
CA GLY A 624 -21.34 -5.53 21.85
C GLY A 624 -22.04 -6.50 22.81
N VAL A 625 -21.61 -6.59 24.07
CA VAL A 625 -22.31 -7.41 25.08
C VAL A 625 -23.70 -6.84 25.33
N VAL A 626 -24.71 -7.69 25.26
CA VAL A 626 -26.10 -7.27 25.43
C VAL A 626 -26.44 -7.22 26.91
N ILE A 627 -26.93 -6.05 27.34
CA ILE A 627 -27.31 -5.76 28.73
C ILE A 627 -28.82 -5.49 28.81
N ASP A 628 -29.39 -4.96 27.73
CA ASP A 628 -30.80 -4.63 27.64
C ASP A 628 -31.66 -5.88 27.42
N LEU A 629 -32.79 -5.95 28.13
CA LEU A 629 -33.70 -7.10 28.09
C LEU A 629 -34.25 -7.31 26.68
N GLU A 630 -34.79 -6.28 26.04
CA GLU A 630 -35.45 -6.39 24.74
C GLU A 630 -34.47 -6.85 23.65
N LYS A 631 -33.23 -6.36 23.70
CA LYS A 631 -32.17 -6.77 22.78
C LYS A 631 -31.65 -8.19 23.01
N GLY A 632 -31.88 -8.77 24.18
CA GLY A 632 -31.42 -10.12 24.51
C GLY A 632 -32.26 -11.24 23.90
N CYS A 633 -33.47 -10.94 23.40
CA CYS A 633 -34.37 -11.94 22.81
C CYS A 633 -33.72 -12.70 21.65
N ALA A 634 -33.06 -12.00 20.71
CA ALA A 634 -32.41 -12.65 19.56
C ALA A 634 -31.26 -13.58 19.98
N LEU A 635 -30.53 -13.23 21.04
CA LEU A 635 -29.43 -14.05 21.56
C LEU A 635 -29.93 -15.28 22.29
N LEU A 636 -30.95 -15.14 23.13
CA LEU A 636 -31.56 -16.28 23.80
C LEU A 636 -32.24 -17.21 22.80
N ALA A 637 -32.89 -16.67 21.76
CA ALA A 637 -33.48 -17.45 20.69
C ALA A 637 -32.43 -18.27 19.92
N SER A 638 -31.32 -17.65 19.50
CA SER A 638 -30.23 -18.40 18.85
C SER A 638 -29.50 -19.39 19.77
N HIS A 639 -29.61 -19.23 21.08
CA HIS A 639 -29.07 -20.19 22.05
C HIS A 639 -29.94 -21.43 22.22
N LEU A 640 -31.24 -21.37 21.88
CA LEU A 640 -32.19 -22.48 22.06
C LEU A 640 -31.71 -23.78 21.41
N ASP A 641 -31.19 -23.73 20.19
CA ASP A 641 -30.71 -24.91 19.44
C ASP A 641 -29.58 -25.68 20.16
N SER A 642 -28.85 -25.00 21.06
CA SER A 642 -27.76 -25.61 21.85
C SER A 642 -28.21 -26.18 23.20
N LEU A 643 -29.49 -25.99 23.56
CA LEU A 643 -30.07 -26.50 24.80
C LEU A 643 -30.80 -27.82 24.57
N SER A 644 -30.72 -28.69 25.57
CA SER A 644 -31.50 -29.94 25.67
C SER A 644 -32.30 -30.04 26.97
N ASN A 645 -32.12 -29.07 27.87
CA ASN A 645 -32.87 -29.00 29.13
C ASN A 645 -34.23 -28.34 28.89
N THR A 646 -35.29 -29.10 29.11
CA THR A 646 -36.67 -28.65 28.88
C THR A 646 -37.06 -27.47 29.78
N ASP A 647 -36.61 -27.43 31.04
CA ASP A 647 -36.95 -26.33 31.96
C ASP A 647 -36.33 -25.01 31.50
N ASN A 648 -35.09 -25.04 30.99
CA ASN A 648 -34.43 -23.85 30.47
C ASN A 648 -35.09 -23.36 29.18
N ILE A 649 -35.45 -24.27 28.28
CA ILE A 649 -36.15 -23.94 27.03
C ILE A 649 -37.51 -23.31 27.33
N VAL A 650 -38.26 -23.85 28.29
CA VAL A 650 -39.57 -23.33 28.72
C VAL A 650 -39.43 -21.93 29.32
N LYS A 651 -38.41 -21.66 30.15
CA LYS A 651 -38.12 -20.32 30.67
C LYS A 651 -37.82 -19.33 29.55
N ILE A 652 -36.99 -19.73 28.57
CA ILE A 652 -36.67 -18.88 27.41
C ILE A 652 -37.93 -18.62 26.58
N TYR A 653 -38.79 -19.61 26.33
CA TYR A 653 -40.07 -19.38 25.66
C TYR A 653 -40.99 -18.43 26.43
N GLY A 654 -41.04 -18.54 27.76
CA GLY A 654 -41.77 -17.59 28.61
C GLY A 654 -41.25 -16.15 28.42
N TYR A 655 -39.94 -15.98 28.42
CA TYR A 655 -39.29 -14.69 28.20
C TYR A 655 -39.56 -14.12 26.80
N LEU A 656 -39.35 -14.93 25.74
CA LEU A 656 -39.61 -14.52 24.36
C LEU A 656 -41.08 -14.17 24.14
N SER A 657 -41.98 -14.87 24.83
CA SER A 657 -43.42 -14.56 24.84
C SER A 657 -43.72 -13.21 25.48
N GLU A 658 -43.07 -12.85 26.58
CA GLU A 658 -43.31 -11.58 27.29
C GLU A 658 -42.92 -10.38 26.44
N TYR A 659 -41.80 -10.49 25.73
CA TYR A 659 -41.31 -9.45 24.81
C TYR A 659 -41.89 -9.54 23.40
N SER A 660 -42.85 -10.44 23.16
CA SER A 660 -43.50 -10.62 21.86
C SER A 660 -42.50 -10.83 20.70
N TRP A 661 -41.38 -11.50 20.98
CA TRP A 661 -40.32 -11.74 19.99
C TRP A 661 -40.81 -12.68 18.88
N LYS A 662 -40.30 -12.48 17.66
CA LYS A 662 -40.62 -13.32 16.49
C LYS A 662 -39.36 -13.69 15.70
N PRO A 663 -39.22 -14.94 15.24
CA PRO A 663 -38.14 -15.34 14.35
C PRO A 663 -38.28 -14.65 12.98
N GLU A 664 -37.15 -14.19 12.42
CA GLU A 664 -37.14 -13.53 11.10
C GLU A 664 -37.15 -14.52 9.93
N LYS A 665 -36.63 -15.73 10.14
CA LYS A 665 -36.53 -16.79 9.12
C LYS A 665 -37.45 -17.95 9.46
N GLU A 666 -37.91 -18.68 8.44
CA GLU A 666 -38.75 -19.86 8.64
C GLU A 666 -37.99 -21.04 9.26
N ASP A 667 -36.71 -21.22 8.92
CA ASP A 667 -35.86 -22.28 9.49
C ASP A 667 -35.66 -22.16 11.00
N ASP A 668 -35.88 -20.97 11.55
CA ASP A 668 -35.77 -20.66 12.98
C ASP A 668 -37.09 -20.97 13.74
N LYS A 669 -38.16 -21.37 13.04
CA LYS A 669 -39.47 -21.73 13.63
C LYS A 669 -39.49 -23.18 14.15
N LYS A 670 -38.41 -23.62 14.80
CA LYS A 670 -38.32 -24.95 15.41
C LYS A 670 -38.87 -24.95 16.83
N ILE A 671 -39.53 -26.05 17.18
CA ILE A 671 -40.21 -26.23 18.45
C ILE A 671 -39.62 -27.44 19.14
N TRP A 672 -39.28 -27.27 20.41
CA TRP A 672 -38.80 -28.37 21.23
C TRP A 672 -39.95 -29.31 21.59
N ILE A 673 -39.72 -30.61 21.54
CA ILE A 673 -40.67 -31.65 21.94
C ILE A 673 -39.97 -32.50 22.98
N SER A 674 -40.41 -32.41 24.23
CA SER A 674 -39.87 -33.23 25.31
C SER A 674 -40.28 -34.69 25.10
N ASN A 675 -39.31 -35.60 25.06
CA ASN A 675 -39.55 -37.05 25.08
C ASN A 675 -39.01 -37.62 26.39
N ALA A 676 -39.82 -38.38 27.12
CA ALA A 676 -39.51 -38.87 28.46
C ALA A 676 -38.34 -39.88 28.50
N THR A 677 -37.99 -40.51 27.37
CA THR A 677 -37.00 -41.60 27.32
C THR A 677 -35.72 -41.28 26.53
N GLU A 678 -35.71 -40.29 25.63
CA GLU A 678 -34.60 -40.05 24.68
C GLU A 678 -34.06 -38.61 24.65
N GLY A 679 -34.43 -37.75 25.61
CA GLY A 679 -33.82 -36.42 25.73
C GLY A 679 -34.30 -35.39 24.70
N GLY A 680 -35.59 -35.44 24.34
CA GLY A 680 -36.30 -34.45 23.52
C GLY A 680 -35.76 -34.21 22.11
N LYS A 681 -36.52 -33.48 21.28
CA LYS A 681 -36.13 -33.17 19.89
C LYS A 681 -36.70 -31.85 19.39
N TRP A 682 -35.97 -31.20 18.49
CA TRP A 682 -36.42 -30.03 17.74
C TRP A 682 -37.18 -30.47 16.48
N VAL A 683 -38.41 -29.97 16.28
CA VAL A 683 -39.26 -30.26 15.10
C VAL A 683 -39.72 -28.94 14.47
N ASN A 684 -40.09 -28.97 13.19
CA ASN A 684 -40.59 -27.77 12.53
C ASN A 684 -42.02 -27.43 13.02
N SER A 685 -42.38 -26.15 13.00
CA SER A 685 -43.73 -25.69 13.38
C SER A 685 -44.84 -26.31 12.51
N GLU A 686 -44.55 -26.66 11.26
CA GLU A 686 -45.49 -27.30 10.34
C GLU A 686 -45.91 -28.72 10.76
N GLU A 687 -45.01 -29.43 11.46
CA GLU A 687 -45.22 -30.75 12.05
C GLU A 687 -45.99 -30.68 13.37
N CYS A 688 -46.33 -29.47 13.83
CA CYS A 688 -47.03 -29.23 15.08
C CYS A 688 -48.44 -28.68 14.83
N VAL A 689 -49.34 -29.02 15.74
CA VAL A 689 -50.65 -28.36 15.87
C VAL A 689 -50.90 -28.05 17.33
N ILE A 690 -51.62 -26.96 17.61
CA ILE A 690 -51.97 -26.65 19.00
C ILE A 690 -53.00 -27.64 19.52
N HIS A 691 -54.07 -27.89 18.76
CA HIS A 691 -55.19 -28.73 19.15
C HIS A 691 -55.53 -29.77 18.08
N ASP A 692 -55.72 -31.03 18.50
CA ASP A 692 -56.34 -32.10 17.70
C ASP A 692 -57.62 -32.57 18.40
N SER A 693 -58.71 -31.82 18.22
CA SER A 693 -59.99 -32.06 18.90
C SER A 693 -60.57 -33.45 18.64
N ASP A 694 -60.27 -34.05 17.49
CA ASP A 694 -60.84 -35.32 17.05
C ASP A 694 -59.90 -36.52 17.31
N LYS A 695 -58.65 -36.24 17.74
CA LYS A 695 -57.58 -37.22 18.00
C LYS A 695 -57.31 -38.12 16.79
N LEU A 696 -57.39 -37.55 15.59
CA LEU A 696 -57.19 -38.28 14.33
C LEU A 696 -55.76 -38.16 13.80
N PHE A 697 -55.00 -37.16 14.25
CA PHE A 697 -53.72 -36.76 13.67
C PHE A 697 -52.53 -36.95 14.60
N SER A 698 -52.69 -37.63 15.74
CA SER A 698 -51.61 -37.86 16.72
C SER A 698 -50.40 -38.63 16.15
N LEU A 699 -50.56 -39.30 15.00
CA LEU A 699 -49.47 -39.97 14.27
C LEU A 699 -48.79 -39.05 13.23
N LYS A 700 -49.44 -37.95 12.82
CA LYS A 700 -48.96 -37.00 11.80
C LYS A 700 -48.41 -35.72 12.43
N PHE A 701 -48.98 -35.25 13.53
CA PHE A 701 -48.62 -33.99 14.17
C PHE A 701 -48.32 -34.12 15.66
N TYR A 702 -47.40 -33.29 16.16
CA TYR A 702 -47.21 -33.08 17.60
C TYR A 702 -48.27 -32.11 18.13
N VAL A 703 -49.04 -32.55 19.11
CA VAL A 703 -50.13 -31.77 19.71
C VAL A 703 -49.60 -31.00 20.91
N LEU A 704 -49.37 -29.69 20.74
CA LEU A 704 -48.61 -28.88 21.69
C LEU A 704 -49.36 -28.55 22.98
N GLU A 705 -50.69 -28.54 23.00
CA GLU A 705 -51.47 -28.32 24.24
C GLU A 705 -51.24 -29.40 25.31
N ASN A 706 -50.76 -30.58 24.90
CA ASN A 706 -50.45 -31.68 25.80
C ASN A 706 -49.02 -31.60 26.35
N ILE A 707 -48.19 -30.70 25.80
CA ILE A 707 -46.75 -30.60 26.08
C ILE A 707 -46.43 -29.30 26.82
N TYR A 708 -47.07 -28.20 26.42
CA TYR A 708 -46.78 -26.86 26.95
C TYR A 708 -47.95 -26.27 27.73
N ASP A 709 -47.61 -25.48 28.76
CA ASP A 709 -48.59 -24.71 29.52
C ASP A 709 -49.32 -23.68 28.65
N LYS A 710 -50.58 -23.42 29.00
CA LYS A 710 -51.46 -22.47 28.30
C LYS A 710 -50.87 -21.06 28.14
N LYS A 711 -49.90 -20.67 28.98
CA LYS A 711 -49.22 -19.36 28.91
C LYS A 711 -48.28 -19.24 27.71
N ILE A 712 -47.72 -20.34 27.23
CA ILE A 712 -46.74 -20.35 26.13
C ILE A 712 -47.43 -20.54 24.78
N LEU A 713 -48.62 -21.16 24.76
CA LEU A 713 -49.37 -21.41 23.52
C LEU A 713 -49.61 -20.14 22.67
N PRO A 714 -49.92 -18.94 23.22
CA PRO A 714 -50.06 -17.73 22.41
C PRO A 714 -48.78 -17.38 21.63
N PHE A 715 -47.61 -17.52 22.24
CA PHE A 715 -46.33 -17.32 21.56
C PHE A 715 -46.13 -18.33 20.42
N LEU A 716 -46.43 -19.61 20.67
CA LEU A 716 -46.31 -20.65 19.63
C LEU A 716 -47.28 -20.40 18.46
N ILE A 717 -48.47 -19.87 18.73
CA ILE A 717 -49.45 -19.52 17.69
C ILE A 717 -49.01 -18.30 16.89
N PHE A 718 -48.69 -17.19 17.56
CA PHE A 718 -48.54 -15.88 16.91
C PHE A 718 -47.11 -15.56 16.46
N SER A 719 -46.11 -16.12 17.15
CA SER A 719 -44.69 -15.90 16.85
C SER A 719 -44.08 -17.06 16.09
N MET A 720 -44.37 -18.31 16.48
CA MET A 720 -43.86 -19.50 15.80
C MET A 720 -44.78 -20.01 14.67
N GLU A 721 -45.92 -19.34 14.47
CA GLU A 721 -46.90 -19.61 13.40
C GLU A 721 -47.42 -21.06 13.38
N VAL A 722 -47.50 -21.70 14.54
CA VAL A 722 -48.06 -23.04 14.66
C VAL A 722 -49.55 -23.01 14.33
N ARG A 723 -49.97 -23.92 13.47
CA ARG A 723 -51.38 -24.07 13.09
C ARG A 723 -52.21 -24.45 14.31
N THR A 724 -53.30 -23.73 14.55
CA THR A 724 -54.16 -24.00 15.71
C THR A 724 -54.88 -25.35 15.62
N LYS A 725 -55.20 -25.80 14.40
CA LYS A 725 -55.94 -27.04 14.10
C LYS A 725 -55.50 -27.62 12.74
N PRO A 726 -55.66 -28.94 12.51
CA PRO A 726 -55.46 -29.55 11.20
C PRO A 726 -56.34 -28.91 10.10
N SER A 727 -55.82 -28.85 8.87
CA SER A 727 -56.50 -28.25 7.72
C SER A 727 -57.37 -29.26 6.96
N LEU A 728 -58.24 -28.79 6.05
CA LEU A 728 -59.00 -29.68 5.17
C LEU A 728 -58.08 -30.58 4.32
N ASP A 729 -56.93 -30.09 3.88
CA ASP A 729 -55.95 -30.90 3.15
C ASP A 729 -55.42 -32.06 3.99
N ASP A 730 -55.18 -31.81 5.28
CA ASP A 730 -54.73 -32.85 6.19
C ASP A 730 -55.77 -33.96 6.35
N PHE A 731 -57.05 -33.59 6.45
CA PHE A 731 -58.15 -34.55 6.47
C PHE A 731 -58.23 -35.32 5.14
N VAL A 732 -58.10 -34.67 3.99
CA VAL A 732 -58.12 -35.34 2.67
C VAL A 732 -56.93 -36.29 2.51
N ASP A 733 -55.73 -35.89 2.92
CA ASP A 733 -54.55 -36.76 2.92
C ASP A 733 -54.77 -37.98 3.82
N LEU A 734 -55.29 -37.76 5.03
CA LEU A 734 -55.63 -38.84 5.96
C LEU A 734 -56.66 -39.81 5.36
N TRP A 735 -57.65 -39.31 4.63
CA TRP A 735 -58.62 -40.14 3.92
C TRP A 735 -57.96 -40.97 2.81
N ASN A 736 -57.07 -40.35 2.01
CA ASN A 736 -56.32 -41.05 0.97
C ASN A 736 -55.42 -42.16 1.55
N ASP A 737 -54.82 -41.93 2.73
CA ASP A 737 -54.06 -42.96 3.44
C ASP A 737 -54.97 -44.13 3.84
N TRP A 738 -56.18 -43.86 4.32
CA TRP A 738 -57.17 -44.90 4.62
C TRP A 738 -57.61 -45.65 3.37
N GLU A 739 -57.81 -44.97 2.23
CA GLU A 739 -58.15 -45.60 0.94
C GLU A 739 -57.08 -46.58 0.45
N ARG A 740 -55.80 -46.30 0.75
CA ARG A 740 -54.65 -47.15 0.39
C ARG A 740 -54.44 -48.33 1.34
N LEU A 741 -54.68 -48.13 2.64
CA LEU A 741 -54.29 -49.07 3.69
C LEU A 741 -55.39 -50.08 4.06
N SER A 742 -56.68 -49.75 3.89
CA SER A 742 -57.78 -50.61 4.37
C SER A 742 -59.00 -50.65 3.45
N GLU A 743 -59.59 -51.83 3.30
CA GLU A 743 -60.93 -51.98 2.71
C GLU A 743 -62.06 -51.75 3.73
N GLU A 744 -61.82 -51.96 5.03
CA GLU A 744 -62.79 -51.78 6.12
C GLU A 744 -62.38 -50.61 7.05
N LEU A 745 -63.27 -49.62 7.24
CA LEU A 745 -62.98 -48.42 8.06
C LEU A 745 -63.76 -48.48 9.37
N SER A 746 -63.10 -48.12 10.49
CA SER A 746 -63.78 -48.09 11.79
C SER A 746 -64.85 -47.00 11.86
N TYR A 747 -65.96 -47.29 12.54
CA TYR A 747 -67.08 -46.36 12.74
C TYR A 747 -66.64 -44.99 13.28
N ASP A 748 -65.80 -44.95 14.31
CA ASP A 748 -65.38 -43.69 14.96
C ASP A 748 -64.56 -42.79 14.01
N LYS A 749 -63.57 -43.36 13.30
CA LYS A 749 -62.77 -42.63 12.30
C LYS A 749 -63.63 -42.07 11.17
N CYS A 750 -64.50 -42.90 10.60
CA CYS A 750 -65.39 -42.50 9.50
C CYS A 750 -66.35 -41.39 9.96
N ARG A 751 -66.97 -41.55 11.14
CA ARG A 751 -67.86 -40.55 11.73
C ARG A 751 -67.17 -39.21 11.93
N LYS A 752 -65.99 -39.18 12.56
CA LYS A 752 -65.25 -37.94 12.83
C LYS A 752 -64.88 -37.22 11.53
N PHE A 753 -64.41 -37.95 10.52
CA PHE A 753 -64.10 -37.39 9.21
C PHE A 753 -65.33 -36.74 8.54
N TRP A 754 -66.44 -37.46 8.41
CA TRP A 754 -67.62 -36.91 7.72
C TRP A 754 -68.32 -35.81 8.52
N MET A 755 -68.23 -35.82 9.85
CA MET A 755 -68.68 -34.70 10.69
C MET A 755 -67.87 -33.43 10.43
N PHE A 756 -66.54 -33.56 10.27
CA PHE A 756 -65.68 -32.44 9.88
C PHE A 756 -66.07 -31.92 8.49
N VAL A 757 -66.18 -32.81 7.51
CA VAL A 757 -66.59 -32.44 6.13
C VAL A 757 -67.92 -31.70 6.14
N MET A 758 -68.94 -32.21 6.85
CA MET A 758 -70.27 -31.59 6.92
C MET A 758 -70.30 -30.18 7.54
N LYS A 759 -69.36 -29.89 8.45
CA LYS A 759 -69.23 -28.60 9.13
C LYS A 759 -68.45 -27.58 8.30
N HIS A 760 -67.51 -28.04 7.49
CA HIS A 760 -66.55 -27.20 6.79
C HIS A 760 -66.74 -27.15 5.27
N LEU A 761 -67.83 -27.71 4.75
CA LEU A 761 -68.12 -27.72 3.32
C LEU A 761 -68.61 -26.36 2.79
N GLY A 762 -67.88 -25.80 1.82
CA GLY A 762 -68.29 -24.73 0.91
C GLY A 762 -67.95 -25.04 -0.56
N THR A 763 -68.34 -24.17 -1.49
CA THR A 763 -68.25 -24.41 -2.95
C THR A 763 -66.85 -24.78 -3.45
N ASN A 764 -65.78 -24.14 -2.95
CA ASN A 764 -64.40 -24.48 -3.34
C ASN A 764 -63.93 -25.84 -2.77
N THR A 765 -64.47 -26.25 -1.62
CA THR A 765 -64.10 -27.52 -0.97
C THR A 765 -64.79 -28.72 -1.62
N GLU A 766 -65.98 -28.52 -2.20
CA GLU A 766 -66.73 -29.57 -2.92
C GLU A 766 -65.95 -30.08 -4.13
N LYS A 767 -65.44 -29.16 -4.98
CA LYS A 767 -64.62 -29.52 -6.15
C LYS A 767 -63.35 -30.27 -5.73
N LYS A 768 -62.72 -29.83 -4.65
CA LYS A 768 -61.50 -30.46 -4.12
C LYS A 768 -61.75 -31.88 -3.61
N LEU A 769 -62.89 -32.10 -2.94
CA LEU A 769 -63.28 -33.44 -2.50
C LEU A 769 -63.64 -34.32 -3.70
N PHE A 770 -64.36 -33.80 -4.69
CA PHE A 770 -64.65 -34.51 -5.95
C PHE A 770 -63.37 -34.95 -6.67
N ASP A 771 -62.36 -34.09 -6.79
CA ASP A 771 -61.13 -34.40 -7.51
C ASP A 771 -60.23 -35.38 -6.74
N ARG A 772 -60.17 -35.26 -5.40
CA ARG A 772 -59.19 -35.99 -4.58
C ARG A 772 -59.71 -37.29 -3.96
N LEU A 773 -61.01 -37.43 -3.70
CA LEU A 773 -61.57 -38.67 -3.14
C LEU A 773 -61.93 -39.62 -4.29
N ILE A 774 -61.35 -40.82 -4.25
CA ILE A 774 -61.60 -41.87 -5.25
C ILE A 774 -62.64 -42.85 -4.72
N LYS A 775 -62.58 -43.16 -3.42
CA LYS A 775 -63.48 -44.12 -2.78
C LYS A 775 -64.39 -43.44 -1.76
N LEU A 776 -65.64 -43.91 -1.69
CA LEU A 776 -66.64 -43.46 -0.74
C LEU A 776 -67.02 -44.57 0.24
N PRO A 777 -67.43 -44.22 1.46
CA PRO A 777 -67.85 -45.21 2.44
C PRO A 777 -69.23 -45.74 2.05
N VAL A 778 -69.34 -47.05 1.97
CA VAL A 778 -70.60 -47.77 1.77
C VAL A 778 -70.84 -48.73 2.92
N THR A 779 -72.10 -49.08 3.12
CA THR A 779 -72.52 -49.94 4.21
C THR A 779 -73.32 -51.14 3.73
N THR A 780 -73.14 -52.24 4.44
CA THR A 780 -73.96 -53.45 4.31
C THR A 780 -74.88 -53.60 5.51
N SER A 781 -75.86 -54.50 5.40
CA SER A 781 -76.75 -54.90 6.50
C SER A 781 -76.03 -55.28 7.82
N SER A 782 -74.73 -55.59 7.76
CA SER A 782 -73.87 -55.93 8.90
C SER A 782 -73.22 -54.73 9.63
N LEU A 783 -73.62 -53.47 9.37
CA LEU A 783 -73.09 -52.23 9.97
C LEU A 783 -71.60 -51.94 9.71
N LYS A 784 -70.93 -52.79 8.92
CA LYS A 784 -69.56 -52.58 8.48
C LYS A 784 -69.49 -51.46 7.45
N ILE A 785 -68.37 -50.75 7.44
CA ILE A 785 -68.11 -49.63 6.53
C ILE A 785 -66.97 -50.04 5.60
N PHE A 786 -67.26 -50.08 4.30
CA PHE A 786 -66.29 -50.40 3.26
C PHE A 786 -66.01 -49.17 2.42
N LEU A 787 -64.81 -49.06 1.85
CA LEU A 787 -64.47 -48.02 0.88
C LEU A 787 -64.55 -48.58 -0.54
N VAL A 788 -65.51 -48.12 -1.34
CA VAL A 788 -65.68 -48.53 -2.75
C VAL A 788 -65.51 -47.35 -3.68
N ASP A 789 -65.17 -47.60 -4.94
CA ASP A 789 -65.07 -46.54 -5.95
C ASP A 789 -66.34 -45.69 -5.95
N LYS A 790 -66.18 -44.37 -5.97
CA LYS A 790 -67.32 -43.45 -5.94
C LYS A 790 -68.33 -43.67 -7.08
N LYS A 791 -67.91 -44.25 -8.21
CA LYS A 791 -68.80 -44.65 -9.31
C LYS A 791 -69.72 -45.81 -8.96
N ASP A 792 -69.32 -46.64 -7.99
CA ASP A 792 -70.03 -47.81 -7.49
C ASP A 792 -70.68 -47.57 -6.12
N ALA A 793 -70.61 -46.33 -5.63
CA ALA A 793 -71.33 -45.87 -4.46
C ALA A 793 -72.62 -45.16 -4.89
N PHE A 794 -73.75 -45.66 -4.41
CA PHE A 794 -75.08 -45.20 -4.80
C PHE A 794 -75.85 -44.62 -3.63
N ILE A 795 -76.63 -43.58 -3.95
CA ILE A 795 -77.57 -42.95 -3.02
C ILE A 795 -78.89 -43.72 -3.10
N PRO A 796 -79.42 -44.24 -1.97
CA PRO A 796 -80.68 -44.97 -1.95
C PRO A 796 -81.87 -44.01 -2.01
N ASP A 797 -82.11 -43.42 -3.17
CA ASP A 797 -83.19 -42.45 -3.41
C ASP A 797 -84.57 -43.09 -3.54
N ASN A 798 -84.63 -44.41 -3.79
CA ASN A 798 -85.86 -45.19 -3.81
C ASN A 798 -85.81 -46.29 -2.73
N LEU A 799 -86.78 -46.29 -1.81
CA LEU A 799 -86.85 -47.24 -0.69
C LEU A 799 -87.07 -48.69 -1.11
N HIS A 800 -87.78 -48.92 -2.21
CA HIS A 800 -87.99 -50.27 -2.75
C HIS A 800 -86.70 -50.83 -3.33
N LEU A 801 -86.00 -50.04 -4.15
CA LEU A 801 -84.68 -50.40 -4.70
C LEU A 801 -83.64 -50.58 -3.60
N LYS A 802 -83.69 -49.74 -2.56
CA LYS A 802 -82.84 -49.88 -1.38
C LYS A 802 -83.01 -51.26 -0.73
N LYS A 803 -84.26 -51.72 -0.54
CA LYS A 803 -84.54 -53.05 0.03
C LYS A 803 -84.09 -54.19 -0.89
N LEU A 804 -84.27 -54.06 -2.19
CA LEU A 804 -83.86 -55.08 -3.18
C LEU A 804 -82.35 -55.31 -3.21
N PHE A 805 -81.58 -54.23 -3.07
CA PHE A 805 -80.11 -54.26 -3.11
C PHE A 805 -79.49 -54.13 -1.71
N GLU A 806 -80.25 -54.33 -0.63
CA GLU A 806 -79.79 -54.08 0.76
C GLU A 806 -78.61 -54.98 1.18
N GLN A 807 -78.48 -56.15 0.56
CA GLN A 807 -77.37 -57.08 0.79
C GLN A 807 -76.10 -56.71 0.00
N GLU A 808 -76.21 -55.81 -0.98
CA GLU A 808 -75.10 -55.40 -1.84
C GLU A 808 -74.29 -54.26 -1.21
N LYS A 809 -72.96 -54.27 -1.42
CA LYS A 809 -72.03 -53.26 -0.87
C LYS A 809 -72.01 -51.96 -1.66
N ILE A 810 -73.19 -51.37 -1.89
CA ILE A 810 -73.33 -50.31 -2.88
C ILE A 810 -73.87 -49.01 -2.30
N PHE A 811 -74.56 -49.03 -1.16
CA PHE A 811 -75.19 -47.82 -0.64
C PHE A 811 -74.27 -47.01 0.26
N VAL A 812 -74.19 -45.70 0.01
CA VAL A 812 -73.39 -44.76 0.79
C VAL A 812 -73.73 -44.81 2.29
N TRP A 813 -72.69 -44.81 3.11
CA TRP A 813 -72.81 -44.91 4.57
C TRP A 813 -73.15 -43.54 5.20
N TYR A 814 -73.89 -43.58 6.30
CA TYR A 814 -74.14 -42.44 7.17
C TYR A 814 -74.17 -42.88 8.65
N PRO A 815 -73.88 -41.97 9.61
CA PRO A 815 -73.92 -42.30 11.03
C PRO A 815 -75.35 -42.63 11.47
N GLN A 816 -75.58 -43.76 12.12
CA GLN A 816 -76.94 -44.16 12.56
C GLN A 816 -77.38 -43.52 13.89
N GLN A 817 -76.46 -43.09 14.74
CA GLN A 817 -76.77 -42.50 16.05
C GLN A 817 -76.88 -40.97 15.93
N ASN A 818 -77.98 -40.39 16.42
CA ASN A 818 -78.23 -38.95 16.50
C ASN A 818 -78.21 -38.19 15.16
N PHE A 819 -78.48 -38.88 14.04
CA PHE A 819 -78.58 -38.27 12.72
C PHE A 819 -80.04 -38.11 12.30
N GLY A 820 -80.51 -36.86 12.23
CA GLY A 820 -81.87 -36.56 11.77
C GLY A 820 -82.01 -36.64 10.24
N PRO A 821 -83.25 -36.70 9.71
CA PRO A 821 -83.51 -36.74 8.26
C PRO A 821 -82.83 -35.61 7.48
N SER A 822 -82.75 -34.41 8.07
CA SER A 822 -82.07 -33.25 7.46
C SER A 822 -80.56 -33.45 7.31
N SER A 823 -79.90 -34.06 8.30
CA SER A 823 -78.46 -34.36 8.25
C SER A 823 -78.14 -35.45 7.24
N ILE A 824 -79.01 -36.46 7.11
CA ILE A 824 -78.90 -37.52 6.10
C ILE A 824 -79.05 -36.93 4.70
N ALA A 825 -80.08 -36.09 4.48
CA ALA A 825 -80.28 -35.42 3.20
C ALA A 825 -79.09 -34.54 2.81
N LYS A 826 -78.55 -33.79 3.79
CA LYS A 826 -77.32 -32.99 3.58
C LYS A 826 -76.15 -33.88 3.20
N LEU A 827 -75.92 -35.01 3.87
CA LEU A 827 -74.81 -35.92 3.55
C LEU A 827 -74.98 -36.60 2.18
N TYR A 828 -76.20 -36.94 1.78
CA TYR A 828 -76.48 -37.45 0.43
C TYR A 828 -76.23 -36.40 -0.65
N ASP A 829 -76.57 -35.13 -0.42
CA ASP A 829 -76.21 -34.03 -1.33
C ASP A 829 -74.68 -33.92 -1.47
N ILE A 830 -73.95 -34.08 -0.36
CA ILE A 830 -72.47 -34.09 -0.37
C ILE A 830 -71.95 -35.27 -1.21
N TYR A 831 -72.43 -36.49 -0.97
CA TYR A 831 -72.01 -37.64 -1.77
C TYR A 831 -72.33 -37.47 -3.26
N ARG A 832 -73.50 -36.89 -3.58
CA ARG A 832 -73.90 -36.58 -4.96
C ARG A 832 -72.90 -35.64 -5.62
N LYS A 833 -72.51 -34.57 -4.93
CA LYS A 833 -71.53 -33.60 -5.41
C LYS A 833 -70.11 -34.16 -5.52
N ILE A 834 -69.76 -35.16 -4.70
CA ILE A 834 -68.46 -35.86 -4.76
C ILE A 834 -68.44 -36.94 -5.86
N GLY A 835 -69.60 -37.33 -6.41
CA GLY A 835 -69.70 -38.18 -7.59
C GLY A 835 -70.49 -39.49 -7.41
N ALA A 836 -71.15 -39.69 -6.26
CA ALA A 836 -72.07 -40.81 -6.07
C ALA A 836 -73.35 -40.62 -6.89
N ARG A 837 -73.89 -41.70 -7.46
CA ARG A 837 -75.07 -41.66 -8.33
C ARG A 837 -76.34 -42.11 -7.60
N ASN A 838 -77.51 -41.68 -8.06
CA ASN A 838 -78.78 -42.22 -7.56
C ASN A 838 -78.96 -43.67 -8.05
N ILE A 839 -79.48 -44.56 -7.21
CA ILE A 839 -79.71 -45.95 -7.61
C ILE A 839 -80.80 -46.07 -8.66
N SER A 840 -81.85 -45.24 -8.59
CA SER A 840 -82.96 -45.25 -9.55
C SER A 840 -82.52 -44.92 -10.99
N GLU A 841 -81.58 -44.00 -11.15
CA GLU A 841 -81.04 -43.54 -12.43
C GLU A 841 -80.02 -44.51 -13.04
N SER A 842 -79.51 -45.46 -12.24
CA SER A 842 -78.38 -46.33 -12.62
C SER A 842 -78.81 -47.75 -13.01
N LEU A 843 -80.10 -48.08 -12.89
CA LEU A 843 -80.64 -49.42 -13.14
C LEU A 843 -81.25 -49.54 -14.53
N CYS A 844 -81.03 -50.68 -15.18
CA CYS A 844 -81.80 -51.11 -16.33
C CYS A 844 -82.97 -52.01 -15.87
N LYS A 845 -84.19 -51.69 -16.31
CA LYS A 845 -85.41 -52.46 -16.04
C LYS A 845 -85.77 -53.29 -17.27
N GLU A 846 -85.78 -54.61 -17.13
CA GLU A 846 -86.23 -55.53 -18.18
C GLU A 846 -87.46 -56.32 -17.71
N GLU A 847 -88.55 -56.25 -18.47
CA GLU A 847 -89.79 -56.99 -18.19
C GLU A 847 -89.80 -58.31 -18.98
N SER A 848 -89.77 -59.46 -18.30
CA SER A 848 -89.57 -60.78 -18.94
C SER A 848 -90.67 -61.14 -19.94
N SER A 849 -90.33 -61.43 -21.20
CA SER A 849 -91.28 -61.86 -22.25
C SER A 849 -91.87 -63.24 -21.94
N LEU A 850 -93.18 -63.31 -21.69
CA LEU A 850 -93.91 -64.57 -21.43
C LEU A 850 -94.25 -65.35 -22.71
N VAL A 851 -93.79 -64.90 -23.89
CA VAL A 851 -94.28 -65.36 -25.20
C VAL A 851 -93.56 -66.62 -25.73
N ASN A 852 -92.50 -67.11 -25.07
CA ASN A 852 -91.62 -68.15 -25.63
C ASN A 852 -91.52 -69.46 -24.82
N ASP A 853 -92.48 -69.79 -23.96
CA ASP A 853 -92.49 -71.09 -23.26
C ASP A 853 -93.73 -71.91 -23.70
N ASP A 854 -93.50 -72.91 -24.55
CA ASP A 854 -94.48 -73.77 -25.25
C ASP A 854 -95.24 -74.74 -24.30
N GLY A 855 -95.79 -74.25 -23.19
CA GLY A 855 -96.51 -75.13 -22.25
C GLY A 855 -97.35 -74.46 -21.16
N VAL A 856 -97.54 -73.14 -21.18
CA VAL A 856 -98.33 -72.46 -20.13
C VAL A 856 -99.81 -72.36 -20.52
N GLU A 857 -100.68 -73.10 -19.82
CA GLU A 857 -102.15 -72.95 -19.92
C GLU A 857 -102.55 -71.54 -19.46
N MET A 858 -102.79 -70.65 -20.41
CA MET A 858 -103.34 -69.31 -20.17
C MET A 858 -104.86 -69.39 -20.24
N VAL A 859 -105.53 -69.05 -19.13
CA VAL A 859 -107.01 -69.01 -19.10
C VAL A 859 -107.47 -67.59 -19.40
N GLN A 860 -108.27 -67.42 -20.46
CA GLN A 860 -108.92 -66.15 -20.74
C GLN A 860 -110.03 -65.91 -19.72
N VAL A 861 -110.02 -64.74 -19.07
CA VAL A 861 -110.98 -64.37 -18.03
C VAL A 861 -111.93 -63.30 -18.57
N ASP A 862 -113.21 -63.40 -18.21
CA ASP A 862 -114.19 -62.37 -18.52
C ASP A 862 -113.85 -61.06 -17.80
N ARG A 863 -113.86 -59.96 -18.56
CA ARG A 863 -113.48 -58.60 -18.13
C ARG A 863 -114.31 -58.13 -16.94
N ASN A 864 -115.59 -58.51 -16.90
CA ASN A 864 -116.53 -58.11 -15.85
C ASN A 864 -116.32 -58.88 -14.53
N ASN A 865 -115.61 -60.01 -14.55
CA ASN A 865 -115.31 -60.79 -13.34
C ASN A 865 -114.12 -60.24 -12.54
N ILE A 866 -113.33 -59.35 -13.13
CA ILE A 866 -112.11 -58.81 -12.49
C ILE A 866 -112.43 -57.51 -11.74
N PHE A 867 -113.13 -56.58 -12.39
CA PHE A 867 -113.65 -55.34 -11.80
C PHE A 867 -114.72 -54.74 -12.73
N ASN A 868 -115.51 -53.77 -12.24
CA ASN A 868 -116.47 -53.07 -13.09
C ASN A 868 -115.74 -52.14 -14.09
N LEU A 869 -115.57 -52.63 -15.32
CA LEU A 869 -114.84 -51.94 -16.38
C LEU A 869 -115.50 -50.61 -16.78
N LYS A 870 -116.83 -50.53 -16.76
CA LYS A 870 -117.56 -49.29 -17.06
C LYS A 870 -117.23 -48.18 -16.06
N GLY A 871 -117.19 -48.53 -14.77
CA GLY A 871 -116.80 -47.59 -13.70
C GLY A 871 -115.33 -47.18 -13.80
N LEU A 872 -114.43 -48.09 -14.13
CA LEU A 872 -113.00 -47.78 -14.35
C LEU A 872 -112.81 -46.83 -15.55
N VAL A 873 -113.44 -47.12 -16.68
CA VAL A 873 -113.34 -46.30 -17.91
C VAL A 873 -113.92 -44.90 -17.67
N LYS A 874 -115.04 -44.79 -16.96
CA LYS A 874 -115.62 -43.49 -16.55
C LYS A 874 -114.65 -42.67 -15.68
N LEU A 875 -114.02 -43.32 -14.69
CA LEU A 875 -113.04 -42.69 -13.81
C LEU A 875 -111.80 -42.22 -14.58
N ILE A 876 -111.29 -43.04 -15.52
CA ILE A 876 -110.14 -42.68 -16.37
C ILE A 876 -110.50 -41.52 -17.29
N LEU A 877 -111.65 -41.55 -17.97
CA LEU A 877 -112.08 -40.46 -18.85
C LEU A 877 -112.21 -39.14 -18.07
N GLY A 878 -112.76 -39.17 -16.85
CA GLY A 878 -112.80 -37.99 -15.98
C GLY A 878 -111.43 -37.43 -15.61
N PHE A 879 -110.43 -38.30 -15.40
CA PHE A 879 -109.05 -37.89 -15.17
C PHE A 879 -108.39 -37.31 -16.43
N LEU A 880 -108.55 -37.96 -17.58
CA LEU A 880 -107.99 -37.52 -18.86
C LEU A 880 -108.62 -36.20 -19.34
N ALA A 881 -109.89 -35.97 -19.01
CA ALA A 881 -110.63 -34.73 -19.24
C ALA A 881 -110.22 -33.60 -18.28
N GLY A 882 -109.42 -33.90 -17.25
CA GLY A 882 -108.92 -32.95 -16.27
C GLY A 882 -108.09 -31.83 -16.89
N SER A 883 -108.16 -30.64 -16.29
CA SER A 883 -107.50 -29.43 -16.79
C SER A 883 -105.96 -29.51 -16.87
N SER A 884 -105.35 -30.48 -16.20
CA SER A 884 -103.90 -30.71 -16.15
C SER A 884 -103.35 -31.42 -17.38
N LEU A 885 -104.12 -32.31 -18.04
CA LEU A 885 -103.66 -33.08 -19.20
C LEU A 885 -104.03 -32.45 -20.55
N LYS A 886 -105.10 -31.64 -20.60
CA LYS A 886 -105.60 -30.96 -21.82
C LYS A 886 -105.70 -31.90 -23.04
N MET A 887 -106.13 -33.15 -22.83
CA MET A 887 -106.25 -34.11 -23.92
C MET A 887 -107.55 -33.87 -24.70
N GLU A 888 -107.44 -33.80 -26.03
CA GLU A 888 -108.58 -33.70 -26.94
C GLU A 888 -109.48 -34.95 -26.86
N PRO A 889 -110.81 -34.85 -27.11
CA PRO A 889 -111.76 -35.96 -26.98
C PRO A 889 -111.33 -37.23 -27.70
N ASP A 890 -110.88 -37.13 -28.96
CA ASP A 890 -110.45 -38.29 -29.76
C ASP A 890 -109.25 -39.01 -29.13
N LYS A 891 -108.29 -38.26 -28.55
CA LYS A 891 -107.13 -38.82 -27.86
C LYS A 891 -107.51 -39.48 -26.54
N ARG A 892 -108.48 -38.93 -25.81
CA ARG A 892 -109.00 -39.55 -24.58
C ARG A 892 -109.68 -40.87 -24.90
N HIS A 893 -110.51 -40.88 -25.94
CA HIS A 893 -111.17 -42.09 -26.40
C HIS A 893 -110.16 -43.12 -26.88
N GLU A 894 -109.14 -42.75 -27.67
CA GLU A 894 -108.07 -43.65 -28.11
C GLU A 894 -107.29 -44.27 -26.93
N ALA A 895 -106.91 -43.45 -25.94
CA ALA A 895 -106.19 -43.91 -24.75
C ALA A 895 -106.97 -44.98 -23.97
N VAL A 896 -108.29 -44.83 -23.90
CA VAL A 896 -109.18 -45.80 -23.23
C VAL A 896 -109.60 -46.94 -24.16
N GLN A 897 -109.62 -46.74 -25.48
CA GLN A 897 -109.88 -47.77 -26.47
C GLN A 897 -108.85 -48.90 -26.37
N GLY A 898 -107.59 -48.56 -26.11
CA GLY A 898 -106.53 -49.53 -25.82
C GLY A 898 -106.88 -50.46 -24.66
N LEU A 899 -107.49 -49.94 -23.59
CA LEU A 899 -107.98 -50.70 -22.43
C LEU A 899 -109.22 -51.53 -22.77
N LEU A 900 -110.16 -50.98 -23.55
CA LEU A 900 -111.36 -51.69 -24.01
C LEU A 900 -111.03 -52.86 -24.96
N ASN A 901 -109.93 -52.80 -25.68
CA ASN A 901 -109.51 -53.84 -26.62
C ASN A 901 -108.72 -54.98 -25.95
N LEU A 902 -108.40 -54.88 -24.65
CA LEU A 902 -107.54 -55.85 -23.96
C LEU A 902 -108.15 -57.24 -23.81
N SER A 903 -107.34 -58.26 -24.07
CA SER A 903 -107.62 -59.63 -23.63
C SER A 903 -106.96 -59.88 -22.28
N PHE A 904 -107.76 -60.23 -21.26
CA PHE A 904 -107.25 -60.53 -19.92
C PHE A 904 -106.92 -62.02 -19.81
N LEU A 905 -105.66 -62.32 -19.56
CA LEU A 905 -105.11 -63.68 -19.47
C LEU A 905 -104.63 -63.95 -18.06
N MET A 906 -105.08 -65.06 -17.48
CA MET A 906 -104.65 -65.50 -16.16
C MET A 906 -103.55 -66.55 -16.25
N THR A 907 -102.47 -66.38 -15.49
CA THR A 907 -101.32 -67.30 -15.42
C THR A 907 -101.06 -67.76 -13.99
N MET A 908 -100.62 -69.01 -13.82
CA MET A 908 -100.13 -69.54 -12.54
C MET A 908 -98.66 -69.18 -12.27
N VAL A 909 -97.93 -68.71 -13.29
CA VAL A 909 -96.50 -68.37 -13.19
C VAL A 909 -96.33 -66.90 -12.75
N PRO A 910 -95.37 -66.59 -11.84
CA PRO A 910 -95.11 -65.22 -11.43
C PRO A 910 -94.71 -64.29 -12.57
N VAL A 911 -95.27 -63.08 -12.57
CA VAL A 911 -94.96 -62.06 -13.59
C VAL A 911 -93.80 -61.20 -13.09
N THR A 912 -92.57 -61.57 -13.44
CA THR A 912 -91.36 -60.94 -12.89
C THR A 912 -90.78 -59.81 -13.76
N VAL A 913 -90.19 -58.81 -13.09
CA VAL A 913 -89.35 -57.76 -13.67
C VAL A 913 -87.93 -57.93 -13.13
N SER A 914 -86.94 -57.81 -14.00
CA SER A 914 -85.52 -57.88 -13.63
C SER A 914 -84.93 -56.47 -13.60
N TYR A 915 -84.26 -56.13 -12.49
CA TYR A 915 -83.44 -54.93 -12.36
C TYR A 915 -81.98 -55.31 -12.46
N SER A 916 -81.25 -54.77 -13.44
CA SER A 916 -79.82 -54.98 -13.60
C SER A 916 -79.03 -53.70 -13.29
N LEU A 917 -78.01 -53.82 -12.44
CA LEU A 917 -77.09 -52.75 -12.07
C LEU A 917 -75.69 -53.06 -12.57
N SER A 918 -75.16 -52.22 -13.43
CA SER A 918 -73.78 -52.35 -13.94
C SER A 918 -72.80 -51.58 -13.06
N LEU A 919 -71.84 -52.30 -12.47
CA LEU A 919 -70.75 -51.74 -11.68
C LEU A 919 -69.54 -51.43 -12.55
N SER A 920 -68.69 -50.50 -12.11
CA SER A 920 -67.47 -50.06 -12.81
C SER A 920 -66.42 -51.18 -12.94
N SER A 921 -66.50 -52.20 -12.10
CA SER A 921 -65.73 -53.45 -12.20
C SER A 921 -66.11 -54.34 -13.39
N GLY A 922 -67.20 -54.02 -14.11
CA GLY A 922 -67.78 -54.86 -15.17
C GLY A 922 -68.79 -55.90 -14.67
N ASN A 923 -68.95 -56.03 -13.35
CA ASN A 923 -69.95 -56.93 -12.76
C ASN A 923 -71.36 -56.34 -12.91
N ILE A 924 -72.32 -57.19 -13.29
CA ILE A 924 -73.74 -56.83 -13.37
C ILE A 924 -74.50 -57.56 -12.27
N VAL A 925 -75.12 -56.80 -11.37
CA VAL A 925 -75.98 -57.34 -10.30
C VAL A 925 -77.41 -57.35 -10.78
N VAL A 926 -78.02 -58.53 -10.92
CA VAL A 926 -79.41 -58.70 -11.37
C VAL A 926 -80.29 -59.13 -10.21
N LYS A 927 -81.39 -58.41 -9.97
CA LYS A 927 -82.43 -58.76 -8.98
C LYS A 927 -83.78 -58.89 -9.66
N LYS A 928 -84.48 -60.01 -9.43
CA LYS A 928 -85.83 -60.25 -9.96
C LYS A 928 -86.89 -59.87 -8.92
N TYR A 929 -87.99 -59.28 -9.39
CA TYR A 929 -89.11 -58.84 -8.56
C TYR A 929 -90.45 -59.23 -9.20
N ASP A 930 -91.39 -59.73 -8.40
CA ASP A 930 -92.72 -60.12 -8.89
C ASP A 930 -93.67 -58.91 -8.93
N LYS A 931 -94.06 -58.47 -10.15
CA LYS A 931 -94.99 -57.34 -10.41
C LYS A 931 -96.45 -57.82 -10.49
N MET A 932 -96.73 -59.14 -10.49
CA MET A 932 -98.05 -59.79 -10.47
C MET A 932 -98.97 -59.53 -11.68
N VAL A 933 -98.80 -58.41 -12.38
CA VAL A 933 -99.60 -57.99 -13.53
C VAL A 933 -98.70 -57.34 -14.59
N ARG A 934 -99.09 -57.44 -15.85
CA ARG A 934 -98.38 -56.83 -16.98
C ARG A 934 -99.33 -56.52 -18.12
N TRP A 935 -99.23 -55.33 -18.69
CA TRP A 935 -99.86 -54.97 -19.95
C TRP A 935 -98.82 -55.05 -21.06
N ASP A 936 -98.98 -56.01 -21.97
CA ASP A 936 -98.26 -56.02 -23.23
C ASP A 936 -99.06 -55.29 -24.33
N ARG A 937 -98.64 -54.06 -24.63
CA ARG A 937 -99.32 -53.19 -25.61
C ARG A 937 -99.24 -53.73 -27.03
N GLN A 938 -98.14 -54.40 -27.40
CA GLN A 938 -97.95 -54.91 -28.77
C GLN A 938 -98.94 -56.02 -29.10
N SER A 939 -99.22 -56.90 -28.14
CA SER A 939 -100.15 -58.01 -28.32
C SER A 939 -101.57 -57.73 -27.81
N SER A 940 -101.84 -56.54 -27.25
CA SER A 940 -103.12 -56.18 -26.60
C SER A 940 -103.58 -57.21 -25.55
N LYS A 941 -102.60 -57.76 -24.81
CA LYS A 941 -102.82 -58.75 -23.75
C LYS A 941 -102.49 -58.16 -22.39
N PHE A 942 -103.35 -58.41 -21.42
CA PHE A 942 -103.15 -58.06 -20.03
C PHE A 942 -103.00 -59.34 -19.21
N PHE A 943 -101.78 -59.59 -18.73
CA PHE A 943 -101.44 -60.77 -17.95
C PHE A 943 -101.70 -60.50 -16.47
N ILE A 944 -102.42 -61.43 -15.83
CA ILE A 944 -102.74 -61.40 -14.41
C ILE A 944 -102.27 -62.72 -13.80
N GLN A 945 -101.45 -62.64 -12.78
CA GLN A 945 -101.11 -63.81 -11.98
C GLN A 945 -102.29 -64.22 -11.11
N LYS A 946 -102.62 -65.52 -11.11
CA LYS A 946 -103.63 -66.09 -10.23
C LYS A 946 -103.15 -66.11 -8.80
N MET A 947 -104.01 -65.65 -7.89
CA MET A 947 -103.75 -65.60 -6.46
C MET A 947 -104.57 -66.67 -5.74
N ASP A 948 -103.93 -67.49 -4.91
CA ASP A 948 -104.59 -68.55 -4.13
C ASP A 948 -105.35 -68.02 -2.90
N GLU A 949 -105.14 -66.77 -2.47
CA GLU A 949 -105.87 -66.14 -1.35
C GLU A 949 -106.30 -64.68 -1.64
N PRO A 950 -107.60 -64.31 -1.60
CA PRO A 950 -108.06 -62.99 -2.05
C PRO A 950 -107.78 -61.80 -1.10
N LYS A 951 -107.33 -62.00 0.15
CA LYS A 951 -107.39 -60.95 1.19
C LYS A 951 -106.05 -60.38 1.67
N ARG A 952 -104.94 -61.13 1.63
CA ARG A 952 -103.70 -60.69 2.29
C ARG A 952 -102.82 -59.75 1.45
N ASN A 953 -103.03 -59.70 0.14
CA ASN A 953 -102.27 -58.86 -0.81
C ASN A 953 -103.15 -57.95 -1.68
N ALA A 954 -104.41 -57.73 -1.31
CA ALA A 954 -105.37 -57.00 -2.16
C ALA A 954 -104.90 -55.56 -2.49
N LEU A 955 -104.32 -54.84 -1.54
CA LEU A 955 -103.78 -53.50 -1.78
C LEU A 955 -102.53 -53.55 -2.69
N LYS A 956 -101.62 -54.50 -2.45
CA LYS A 956 -100.42 -54.69 -3.28
C LYS A 956 -100.78 -54.99 -4.73
N TYR A 957 -101.76 -55.88 -4.93
CA TYR A 957 -102.32 -56.21 -6.24
C TYR A 957 -103.02 -55.01 -6.88
N ALA A 958 -103.85 -54.28 -6.12
CA ALA A 958 -104.52 -53.07 -6.59
C ALA A 958 -103.53 -52.00 -7.06
N THR A 959 -102.44 -51.79 -6.31
CA THR A 959 -101.39 -50.84 -6.68
C THR A 959 -100.71 -51.23 -7.98
N TYR A 960 -100.30 -52.49 -8.17
CA TYR A 960 -99.66 -52.90 -9.43
C TYR A 960 -100.61 -52.90 -10.63
N LEU A 961 -101.86 -53.30 -10.42
CA LEU A 961 -102.89 -53.26 -11.44
C LEU A 961 -103.12 -51.81 -11.89
N SER A 962 -103.28 -50.90 -10.93
CA SER A 962 -103.51 -49.48 -11.18
C SER A 962 -102.30 -48.83 -11.85
N GLU A 963 -101.08 -49.15 -11.42
CA GLU A 963 -99.85 -48.65 -12.01
C GLU A 963 -99.70 -49.14 -13.45
N THR A 964 -99.92 -50.43 -13.69
CA THR A 964 -99.81 -51.03 -15.04
C THR A 964 -100.87 -50.50 -16.00
N ILE A 965 -102.12 -50.29 -15.53
CA ILE A 965 -103.19 -49.67 -16.34
C ILE A 965 -102.85 -48.20 -16.61
N SER A 966 -102.38 -47.46 -15.61
CA SER A 966 -102.01 -46.06 -15.77
C SER A 966 -100.83 -45.87 -16.73
N GLU A 967 -99.78 -46.71 -16.62
CA GLU A 967 -98.63 -46.75 -17.53
C GLU A 967 -99.08 -47.00 -18.98
N GLY A 968 -100.04 -47.90 -19.19
CA GLY A 968 -100.51 -48.21 -20.55
C GLY A 968 -101.49 -47.20 -21.14
N VAL A 969 -102.33 -46.56 -20.32
CA VAL A 969 -103.24 -45.47 -20.74
C VAL A 969 -102.46 -44.18 -21.00
N LEU A 970 -101.52 -43.83 -20.12
CA LEU A 970 -100.73 -42.59 -20.18
C LEU A 970 -99.33 -42.83 -20.76
N SER A 971 -99.21 -43.65 -21.79
CA SER A 971 -97.90 -44.01 -22.35
C SER A 971 -97.09 -42.84 -22.91
N GLU A 972 -97.74 -41.74 -23.24
CA GLU A 972 -97.10 -40.51 -23.74
C GLU A 972 -96.98 -39.44 -22.65
N ASN A 973 -97.58 -39.66 -21.47
CA ASN A 973 -97.75 -38.70 -20.39
C ASN A 973 -97.37 -39.31 -19.04
N HIS A 974 -96.14 -39.84 -18.95
CA HIS A 974 -95.66 -40.61 -17.80
C HIS A 974 -95.69 -39.85 -16.48
N ASP A 975 -95.56 -38.52 -16.49
CA ASP A 975 -95.59 -37.67 -15.29
C ASP A 975 -96.91 -37.76 -14.51
N PHE A 976 -98.00 -38.12 -15.19
CA PHE A 976 -99.33 -38.25 -14.60
C PHE A 976 -99.70 -39.67 -14.17
N VAL A 977 -98.83 -40.66 -14.46
CA VAL A 977 -99.03 -42.08 -14.10
C VAL A 977 -99.23 -42.28 -12.59
N PRO A 978 -98.45 -41.67 -11.68
CA PRO A 978 -98.67 -41.86 -10.24
C PRO A 978 -100.04 -41.34 -9.79
N ALA A 979 -100.46 -40.17 -10.28
CA ALA A 979 -101.73 -39.56 -9.93
C ALA A 979 -102.92 -40.39 -10.43
N LEU A 980 -102.85 -40.91 -11.65
CA LEU A 980 -103.88 -41.82 -12.18
C LEU A 980 -103.86 -43.17 -11.44
N SER A 981 -102.67 -43.70 -11.13
CA SER A 981 -102.52 -44.98 -10.41
C SER A 981 -103.10 -44.91 -9.00
N GLU A 982 -102.87 -43.81 -8.27
CA GLU A 982 -103.51 -43.59 -6.97
C GLU A 982 -105.03 -43.54 -7.11
N LEU A 983 -105.55 -42.81 -8.11
CA LEU A 983 -106.98 -42.68 -8.36
C LEU A 983 -107.62 -44.04 -8.69
N ILE A 984 -107.00 -44.83 -9.58
CA ILE A 984 -107.46 -46.17 -9.94
C ILE A 984 -107.34 -47.11 -8.74
N THR A 985 -106.32 -46.98 -7.90
CA THR A 985 -106.17 -47.80 -6.67
C THR A 985 -107.32 -47.54 -5.70
N LEU A 986 -107.71 -46.27 -5.49
CA LEU A 986 -108.90 -45.93 -4.71
C LEU A 986 -110.18 -46.50 -5.36
N GLY A 987 -110.33 -46.33 -6.68
CA GLY A 987 -111.46 -46.89 -7.43
C GLY A 987 -111.57 -48.41 -7.33
N PHE A 988 -110.42 -49.11 -7.31
CA PHE A 988 -110.34 -50.57 -7.16
C PHE A 988 -110.82 -51.03 -5.78
N VAL A 989 -110.44 -50.32 -4.72
CA VAL A 989 -110.95 -50.58 -3.36
C VAL A 989 -112.47 -50.41 -3.29
N LEU A 990 -113.01 -49.43 -4.02
CA LEU A 990 -114.45 -49.18 -4.17
C LEU A 990 -115.14 -50.11 -5.18
N LYS A 991 -114.41 -51.06 -5.79
CA LYS A 991 -114.88 -52.01 -6.82
C LYS A 991 -115.49 -51.34 -8.07
N PHE A 992 -115.18 -50.06 -8.30
CA PHE A 992 -115.69 -49.25 -9.41
C PHE A 992 -117.23 -49.28 -9.57
N LYS A 993 -117.98 -49.31 -8.46
CA LYS A 993 -119.45 -49.15 -8.50
C LYS A 993 -119.81 -47.74 -8.94
N ASN A 994 -120.88 -47.57 -9.72
CA ASN A 994 -121.16 -46.29 -10.38
C ASN A 994 -121.37 -45.12 -9.39
N GLU A 995 -122.14 -45.33 -8.30
CA GLU A 995 -122.37 -44.31 -7.26
C GLU A 995 -121.07 -43.92 -6.53
N ASP A 996 -120.22 -44.91 -6.20
CA ASP A 996 -118.94 -44.69 -5.53
C ASP A 996 -117.91 -44.00 -6.45
N VAL A 997 -117.95 -44.30 -7.77
CA VAL A 997 -117.11 -43.66 -8.78
C VAL A 997 -117.54 -42.22 -9.01
N GLU A 998 -118.84 -41.92 -9.04
CA GLU A 998 -119.34 -40.54 -9.14
C GLU A 998 -118.89 -39.71 -7.95
N PHE A 999 -119.06 -40.20 -6.72
CA PHE A 999 -118.56 -39.52 -5.52
C PHE A 999 -117.04 -39.35 -5.54
N LEU A 1000 -116.28 -40.37 -5.97
CA LEU A 1000 -114.82 -40.27 -6.09
C LEU A 1000 -114.41 -39.18 -7.09
N MET A 1001 -115.08 -39.13 -8.25
CA MET A 1001 -114.84 -38.11 -9.28
C MET A 1001 -115.15 -36.71 -8.75
N GLU A 1002 -116.29 -36.51 -8.08
CA GLU A 1002 -116.64 -35.23 -7.44
C GLU A 1002 -115.60 -34.81 -6.40
N SER A 1003 -115.18 -35.72 -5.51
CA SER A 1003 -114.19 -35.44 -4.46
C SER A 1003 -112.80 -35.04 -5.02
N LYS A 1004 -112.53 -35.42 -6.28
CA LYS A 1004 -111.29 -35.12 -7.00
C LYS A 1004 -111.45 -34.04 -8.06
N ASN A 1005 -112.62 -33.38 -8.12
CA ASN A 1005 -112.98 -32.37 -9.11
C ASN A 1005 -112.80 -32.87 -10.56
N LEU A 1006 -113.18 -34.13 -10.81
CA LEU A 1006 -113.13 -34.77 -12.12
C LEU A 1006 -114.53 -34.80 -12.73
N GLN A 1007 -114.64 -34.51 -14.01
CA GLN A 1007 -115.89 -34.56 -14.76
C GLN A 1007 -115.65 -35.14 -16.15
N ILE A 1008 -116.65 -35.81 -16.71
CA ILE A 1008 -116.68 -36.22 -18.12
C ILE A 1008 -117.49 -35.20 -18.91
N PHE A 1009 -117.15 -35.01 -20.19
CA PHE A 1009 -117.89 -34.12 -21.08
C PHE A 1009 -118.89 -34.90 -21.94
N CYS A 1010 -119.78 -34.19 -22.66
CA CYS A 1010 -120.85 -34.81 -23.43
C CYS A 1010 -120.33 -35.80 -24.49
N GLU A 1011 -119.14 -35.59 -25.04
CA GLU A 1011 -118.47 -36.49 -25.98
C GLU A 1011 -118.08 -37.81 -25.31
N ASP A 1012 -117.52 -37.73 -24.10
CA ASP A 1012 -117.10 -38.90 -23.31
C ASP A 1012 -118.32 -39.70 -22.82
N GLU A 1013 -119.43 -39.03 -22.49
CA GLU A 1013 -120.67 -39.68 -22.07
C GLU A 1013 -121.35 -40.44 -23.23
N LYS A 1014 -121.31 -39.88 -24.45
CA LYS A 1014 -121.72 -40.59 -25.67
C LYS A 1014 -120.85 -41.80 -25.95
N PHE A 1015 -119.53 -41.67 -25.82
CA PHE A 1015 -118.60 -42.77 -25.99
C PHE A 1015 -118.83 -43.89 -24.96
N LEU A 1016 -118.98 -43.54 -23.68
CA LEU A 1016 -119.31 -44.48 -22.59
C LEU A 1016 -120.63 -45.23 -22.85
N SER A 1017 -121.66 -44.52 -23.33
CA SER A 1017 -122.97 -45.12 -23.64
C SER A 1017 -122.90 -46.05 -24.86
N SER A 1018 -122.05 -45.74 -25.85
CA SER A 1018 -121.80 -46.60 -27.01
C SER A 1018 -120.97 -47.83 -26.69
N ALA A 1019 -119.95 -47.71 -25.82
CA ALA A 1019 -119.07 -48.80 -25.44
C ALA A 1019 -119.73 -49.77 -24.44
N PHE A 1020 -120.72 -49.30 -23.67
CA PHE A 1020 -121.46 -50.07 -22.68
C PHE A 1020 -122.98 -49.79 -22.77
N PRO A 1021 -123.67 -50.31 -23.80
CA PRO A 1021 -125.11 -50.16 -23.94
C PRO A 1021 -125.82 -50.79 -22.73
N SER A 1022 -126.84 -50.10 -22.21
CA SER A 1022 -127.70 -50.62 -21.15
C SER A 1022 -128.61 -51.71 -21.71
N ASP A 1023 -128.52 -52.92 -21.18
CA ASP A 1023 -129.60 -53.91 -21.28
C ASP A 1023 -130.82 -53.47 -20.47
#